data_AF-A0A445CZ60-F1
#
_entry.id   AF-A0A445CZ60-F1
#
_cell.length_a   1.000
_cell.length_b   1.000
_cell.length_c   1.000
_cell.angle_alpha   90.00
_cell.angle_beta   90.00
_cell.angle_gamma   90.00
#
_symmetry.space_group_name_H-M   'P 1'
#
loop_
_entity.id
_entity.type
_entity.pdbx_description
1 polymer ?
#
loop_
_entity_poly.entity_id
_entity_poly.type
_entity_poly.pdbx_seq_one_letter_code
_entity_poly.pdbx_strand_id
1 'polypeptide(L)'
;MRDTNILVVGQDGILRPLMKTATRSTTVLVFSMLFIFGALVYTLLLPSHLIFGGTPSKSILATTENNNVPKMPPKQIEIPLNCTAYNLNKICPNHEEIPADNQDRLPSSTCPDYFRWIHEDLRPWAHTGITKEMVDKARKTANFKLVILKGKAYLETYAKAFQTRDVFTKWGILQLLRRYPGMLPDMEFMFDCVDWPVILAERYGGSNSNNASNVPPPLFRYCANDATLDIVFPDWSFWGEMKEGNKRTTWLKREPYAYWKGNPDVADTRKDLMKCNVTHQQDWNARIYKQDWIKESKEGYKQSDLASQCIHRYKVYIEGSAWSVSQKYILACDSVTLLVNPHYYDFFTRGLVPMQHYWPIKEDDKCRSIKFAVEWGNTHQNEANSIGKAASDFIYDELKMDYVYDYMFHLLNSYGKLFRYTPTLSSEAVELCVESMVCNVKGRERQFMMESMVKGPAITNPCTMPPPFDPPSLHENLRRKESLIQQVDSWEKTSSFGRAEINIKPWEILSGEMKEGNKRTTWLKREPYAYWKGNPDVADTRKDLMKCNVTHQQDWNARIYKQDWIKESKEGYKQSDLASQCIHRYKVYIEGSAWSVSQKYILACDSVTLLVNPHYYDFFTRGLVPMQHYWPIKEDDKCRSIKFAVEWGNTHQNEHIFL
;
A
#
# COMPACT_ATOMS: atom_id res chain seq x y z
N MET A 1 -25.45 21.92 56.43
CA MET A 1 -25.36 23.39 56.40
C MET A 1 -24.09 23.73 55.63
N ARG A 2 -24.21 23.97 54.31
CA ARG A 2 -24.06 25.28 53.63
C ARG A 2 -22.77 26.01 54.03
N ASP A 3 -21.77 25.91 53.17
CA ASP A 3 -21.30 26.97 52.24
C ASP A 3 -20.45 28.02 52.99
N THR A 4 -19.22 28.37 52.58
CA THR A 4 -18.94 29.11 51.34
C THR A 4 -17.42 29.11 51.09
N ASN A 5 -17.00 29.03 49.82
CA ASN A 5 -15.65 29.33 49.34
C ASN A 5 -15.36 30.85 49.39
N ILE A 6 -14.09 31.24 49.54
CA ILE A 6 -13.34 32.13 48.62
C ILE A 6 -11.86 32.20 49.02
N LEU A 7 -11.01 32.13 47.99
CA LEU A 7 -9.55 32.18 47.92
C LEU A 7 -8.92 33.50 48.39
N VAL A 8 -7.73 33.43 49.01
CA VAL A 8 -6.48 34.17 48.68
C VAL A 8 -5.32 33.45 49.40
N VAL A 9 -4.13 33.38 48.78
CA VAL A 9 -2.74 33.39 49.32
C VAL A 9 -1.87 32.71 48.24
N GLY A 10 -0.90 33.35 47.58
CA GLY A 10 0.25 34.09 48.12
C GLY A 10 1.48 33.18 48.01
N GLN A 11 2.24 33.30 46.92
CA GLN A 11 3.48 32.56 46.65
C GLN A 11 4.64 33.10 47.49
N ASP A 12 5.33 32.22 48.24
CA ASP A 12 6.78 32.22 48.42
C ASP A 12 7.25 30.94 49.14
N GLY A 13 8.40 30.38 48.71
CA GLY A 13 9.32 29.63 49.59
C GLY A 13 9.24 28.10 49.69
N ILE A 14 9.98 27.40 48.81
CA ILE A 14 10.95 26.30 49.09
C ILE A 14 10.63 25.26 50.20
N LEU A 15 10.53 23.96 49.86
CA LEU A 15 11.49 22.85 50.19
C LEU A 15 10.98 21.48 49.68
N ARG A 16 11.94 20.61 49.34
CA ARG A 16 11.86 19.20 48.84
C ARG A 16 10.97 18.24 49.65
N PRO A 17 10.76 17.02 49.13
CA PRO A 17 11.37 15.88 49.84
C PRO A 17 12.16 14.87 48.98
N LEU A 18 13.09 14.22 49.69
CA LEU A 18 14.00 13.13 49.34
C LEU A 18 13.33 11.88 48.72
N MET A 19 14.06 11.20 47.82
CA MET A 19 14.11 9.73 47.78
C MET A 19 15.52 9.20 47.46
N LYS A 20 16.17 8.72 48.53
CA LYS A 20 17.09 7.58 48.73
C LYS A 20 18.03 7.13 47.59
N THR A 21 19.32 7.20 47.91
CA THR A 21 20.43 6.41 47.37
C THR A 21 20.25 4.91 47.61
N ALA A 22 20.53 4.09 46.58
CA ALA A 22 20.76 2.66 46.71
C ALA A 22 22.08 2.29 46.02
N THR A 23 23.05 1.91 46.83
CA THR A 23 24.33 1.33 46.46
C THR A 23 24.11 -0.10 45.95
N ARG A 24 24.47 -0.41 44.69
CA ARG A 24 24.84 -1.77 44.25
C ARG A 24 25.53 -1.72 42.87
N SER A 25 26.83 -1.46 42.90
CA SER A 25 27.76 -1.71 41.81
C SER A 25 28.74 -2.77 42.29
N THR A 26 28.64 -4.01 41.77
CA THR A 26 29.78 -4.94 41.57
C THR A 26 29.38 -6.25 40.87
N THR A 27 28.12 -6.71 40.96
CA THR A 27 27.74 -8.03 40.40
C THR A 27 27.47 -8.03 38.89
N VAL A 28 27.04 -6.90 38.32
CA VAL A 28 26.68 -6.81 36.88
C VAL A 28 27.91 -6.71 35.97
N LEU A 29 28.99 -6.04 36.43
CA LEU A 29 30.21 -5.86 35.62
C LEU A 29 31.02 -7.14 35.45
N VAL A 30 30.98 -8.05 36.44
CA VAL A 30 31.72 -9.33 36.37
C VAL A 30 31.05 -10.31 35.38
N PHE A 31 29.72 -10.30 35.29
CA PHE A 31 28.99 -11.12 34.31
C PHE A 31 29.16 -10.63 32.87
N SER A 32 29.22 -9.32 32.65
CA SER A 32 29.45 -8.76 31.31
C SER A 32 30.87 -9.03 30.79
N MET A 33 31.88 -9.00 31.67
CA MET A 33 33.26 -9.31 31.30
C MET A 33 33.45 -10.79 30.92
N LEU A 34 32.79 -11.73 31.63
CA LEU A 34 32.86 -13.16 31.33
C LEU A 34 32.20 -13.53 29.99
N PHE A 35 31.11 -12.85 29.61
CA PHE A 35 30.45 -13.05 28.32
C PHE A 35 31.29 -12.53 27.14
N ILE A 36 31.98 -11.41 27.32
CA ILE A 36 32.85 -10.83 26.28
C ILE A 36 34.11 -11.68 26.09
N PHE A 37 34.69 -12.21 27.19
CA PHE A 37 35.85 -13.11 27.11
C PHE A 37 35.50 -14.46 26.47
N GLY A 38 34.30 -15.00 26.77
CA GLY A 38 33.80 -16.23 26.12
C GLY A 38 33.57 -16.08 24.62
N ALA A 39 33.03 -14.93 24.18
CA ALA A 39 32.82 -14.63 22.76
C ALA A 39 34.15 -14.46 22.00
N LEU A 40 35.16 -13.86 22.63
CA LEU A 40 36.50 -13.68 22.03
C LEU A 40 37.27 -14.99 21.87
N VAL A 41 37.20 -15.89 22.86
CA VAL A 41 37.84 -17.23 22.78
C VAL A 41 37.14 -18.10 21.72
N TYR A 42 35.83 -17.95 21.54
CA TYR A 42 35.08 -18.66 20.49
C TYR A 42 35.48 -18.22 19.07
N THR A 43 35.81 -16.94 18.87
CA THR A 43 36.32 -16.43 17.59
C THR A 43 37.79 -16.77 17.31
N LEU A 44 38.59 -17.04 18.35
CA LEU A 44 40.03 -17.34 18.22
C LEU A 44 40.35 -18.83 17.98
N LEU A 45 39.37 -19.73 18.12
CA LEU A 45 39.55 -21.19 17.94
C LEU A 45 38.97 -21.73 16.61
N LEU A 46 38.50 -20.86 15.71
CA LEU A 46 38.11 -21.26 14.36
C LEU A 46 39.34 -21.18 13.42
N PRO A 47 39.79 -22.29 12.82
CA PRO A 47 40.90 -22.26 11.89
C PRO A 47 40.49 -21.50 10.62
N SER A 48 41.24 -20.43 10.36
CA SER A 48 41.10 -19.54 9.20
C SER A 48 41.70 -20.18 7.95
N HIS A 49 40.87 -20.86 7.16
CA HIS A 49 41.12 -21.01 5.74
C HIS A 49 39.83 -20.83 4.93
N LEU A 50 39.98 -20.06 3.84
CA LEU A 50 39.10 -19.93 2.67
C LEU A 50 38.13 -18.73 2.63
N ILE A 51 38.73 -17.55 2.39
CA ILE A 51 38.16 -16.59 1.41
C ILE A 51 39.18 -16.52 0.26
N PHE A 52 38.91 -17.20 -0.85
CA PHE A 52 39.17 -16.76 -2.22
C PHE A 52 38.58 -17.80 -3.21
N GLY A 53 38.01 -17.29 -4.30
CA GLY A 53 37.08 -18.01 -5.18
C GLY A 53 37.63 -19.22 -5.96
N GLY A 54 36.68 -19.99 -6.51
CA GLY A 54 36.94 -21.07 -7.45
C GLY A 54 35.71 -21.96 -7.65
N THR A 55 35.25 -22.04 -8.90
CA THR A 55 34.41 -23.07 -9.56
C THR A 55 33.98 -24.31 -8.75
N PRO A 56 32.71 -24.77 -8.83
CA PRO A 56 32.28 -25.98 -8.14
C PRO A 56 32.82 -27.23 -8.87
N SER A 57 33.91 -27.79 -8.35
CA SER A 57 34.31 -29.17 -8.61
C SER A 57 33.56 -30.11 -7.67
N LYS A 58 33.09 -31.21 -8.26
CA LYS A 58 32.31 -32.31 -7.67
C LYS A 58 32.94 -32.85 -6.38
N SER A 59 32.18 -32.93 -5.29
CA SER A 59 32.51 -33.81 -4.16
C SER A 59 31.66 -35.08 -4.21
N ILE A 60 32.35 -36.19 -4.38
CA ILE A 60 31.87 -37.58 -4.27
C ILE A 60 31.38 -37.80 -2.83
N LEU A 61 30.08 -38.05 -2.66
CA LEU A 61 29.51 -38.60 -1.43
C LEU A 61 29.29 -40.10 -1.65
N ALA A 62 29.77 -40.89 -0.70
CA ALA A 62 29.68 -42.34 -0.69
C ALA A 62 28.24 -42.83 -0.85
N THR A 63 28.06 -43.72 -1.83
CA THR A 63 26.85 -44.48 -2.10
C THR A 63 26.55 -45.42 -0.94
N THR A 64 25.52 -45.09 -0.16
CA THR A 64 24.69 -46.12 0.48
C THR A 64 23.67 -46.52 -0.58
N GLU A 65 23.76 -47.73 -1.10
CA GLU A 65 22.77 -48.29 -2.04
C GLU A 65 21.41 -48.41 -1.35
N ASN A 66 20.61 -47.36 -1.42
CA ASN A 66 19.16 -47.50 -1.35
C ASN A 66 18.66 -47.71 -2.78
N ASN A 67 18.13 -48.91 -3.01
CA ASN A 67 17.42 -49.32 -4.23
C ASN A 67 16.15 -48.47 -4.45
N ASN A 68 16.31 -47.19 -4.72
CA ASN A 68 15.25 -46.35 -5.26
C ASN A 68 15.34 -46.44 -6.78
N VAL A 69 14.54 -47.34 -7.34
CA VAL A 69 14.15 -47.32 -8.75
C VAL A 69 13.86 -45.87 -9.15
N PRO A 70 14.43 -45.33 -10.24
CA PRO A 70 14.11 -43.98 -10.69
C PRO A 70 12.61 -43.92 -10.97
N LYS A 71 11.82 -43.28 -10.10
CA LYS A 71 10.42 -42.98 -10.43
C LYS A 71 10.45 -42.09 -11.66
N MET A 72 9.98 -42.62 -12.79
CA MET A 72 9.72 -41.84 -13.99
C MET A 72 8.94 -40.58 -13.60
N PRO A 73 9.27 -39.40 -14.17
CA PRO A 73 8.49 -38.20 -13.90
C PRO A 73 7.01 -38.49 -14.22
N PRO A 74 6.07 -38.12 -13.33
CA PRO A 74 4.66 -38.43 -13.53
C PRO A 74 4.20 -37.88 -14.88
N LYS A 75 3.75 -38.78 -15.75
CA LYS A 75 3.32 -38.43 -17.10
C LYS A 75 1.99 -37.68 -17.00
N GLN A 76 1.94 -36.46 -17.53
CA GLN A 76 0.71 -35.67 -17.56
C GLN A 76 -0.34 -36.37 -18.42
N ILE A 77 -1.49 -36.70 -17.83
CA ILE A 77 -2.63 -37.27 -18.54
C ILE A 77 -3.36 -36.11 -19.22
N GLU A 78 -3.42 -36.12 -20.55
CA GLU A 78 -4.27 -35.21 -21.29
C GLU A 78 -5.64 -35.84 -21.53
N ILE A 79 -6.69 -35.12 -21.16
CA ILE A 79 -8.06 -35.50 -21.47
C ILE A 79 -8.41 -34.71 -22.75
N PRO A 80 -8.78 -35.36 -23.87
CA PRO A 80 -9.17 -34.66 -25.09
C PRO A 80 -10.61 -34.11 -24.99
N LEU A 81 -10.91 -33.13 -25.84
CA LEU A 81 -12.26 -32.58 -26.00
C LEU A 81 -13.06 -33.43 -27.00
N ASN A 82 -14.21 -33.97 -26.63
CA ASN A 82 -15.01 -34.82 -27.51
C ASN A 82 -16.31 -34.14 -28.01
N CYS A 83 -16.15 -33.16 -28.90
CA CYS A 83 -17.30 -32.45 -29.48
C CYS A 83 -18.16 -33.30 -30.42
N THR A 84 -17.60 -34.33 -31.06
CA THR A 84 -18.36 -35.21 -31.94
C THR A 84 -19.39 -36.00 -31.15
N ALA A 85 -18.97 -36.67 -30.08
CA ALA A 85 -19.88 -37.44 -29.23
C ALA A 85 -20.93 -36.54 -28.54
N TYR A 86 -20.49 -35.38 -28.04
CA TYR A 86 -21.41 -34.43 -27.41
C TYR A 86 -22.44 -33.89 -28.41
N ASN A 87 -22.04 -33.56 -29.64
CA ASN A 87 -22.97 -33.02 -30.63
C ASN A 87 -23.99 -34.05 -31.11
N LEU A 88 -23.65 -35.34 -31.11
CA LEU A 88 -24.55 -36.44 -31.45
C LEU A 88 -25.59 -36.69 -30.34
N ASN A 89 -25.13 -36.83 -29.09
CA ASN A 89 -25.97 -37.34 -28.02
C ASN A 89 -26.48 -36.26 -27.07
N LYS A 90 -25.91 -35.05 -27.11
CA LYS A 90 -26.14 -33.95 -26.15
C LYS A 90 -25.96 -34.36 -24.68
N ILE A 91 -25.11 -35.36 -24.46
CA ILE A 91 -24.76 -35.91 -23.16
C ILE A 91 -23.28 -35.66 -22.90
N CYS A 92 -22.96 -35.25 -21.67
CA CYS A 92 -21.58 -35.06 -21.25
C CYS A 92 -20.80 -36.38 -21.34
N PRO A 93 -19.62 -36.41 -21.98
CA PRO A 93 -18.85 -37.63 -22.09
C PRO A 93 -18.44 -38.13 -20.70
N ASN A 94 -18.63 -39.43 -20.46
CA ASN A 94 -18.00 -40.10 -19.32
C ASN A 94 -16.52 -40.28 -19.67
N HIS A 95 -15.69 -39.32 -19.26
CA HIS A 95 -14.25 -39.55 -19.17
C HIS A 95 -14.05 -40.55 -18.02
N GLU A 96 -13.41 -41.69 -18.29
CA GLU A 96 -13.17 -42.74 -17.27
C GLU A 96 -12.67 -42.10 -15.97
N GLU A 97 -13.21 -42.53 -14.83
CA GLU A 97 -12.80 -42.07 -13.51
C GLU A 97 -11.29 -42.29 -13.39
N ILE A 98 -10.50 -41.23 -13.56
CA ILE A 98 -9.07 -41.28 -13.28
C ILE A 98 -8.99 -41.59 -11.78
N PRO A 99 -8.47 -42.76 -11.37
CA PRO A 99 -8.53 -43.17 -9.98
C PRO A 99 -7.82 -42.14 -9.11
N ALA A 100 -8.57 -41.52 -8.18
CA ALA A 100 -8.04 -40.51 -7.26
C ALA A 100 -6.86 -41.03 -6.41
N ASP A 101 -6.77 -42.36 -6.26
CA ASP A 101 -5.88 -43.05 -5.32
C ASP A 101 -4.51 -43.44 -5.91
N ASN A 102 -4.27 -43.23 -7.22
CA ASN A 102 -3.05 -43.72 -7.91
C ASN A 102 -2.16 -42.64 -8.53
N GLN A 103 -2.33 -41.37 -8.15
CA GLN A 103 -1.36 -40.34 -8.48
C GLN A 103 -0.57 -39.98 -7.22
N ASP A 104 0.64 -40.51 -7.08
CA ASP A 104 1.70 -39.97 -6.22
C ASP A 104 1.96 -38.51 -6.66
N ARG A 105 1.08 -37.59 -6.25
CA ARG A 105 1.17 -36.16 -6.59
C ARG A 105 2.35 -35.58 -5.84
N LEU A 106 3.10 -34.74 -6.55
CA LEU A 106 4.24 -34.08 -5.95
C LEU A 106 3.79 -33.10 -4.86
N PRO A 107 4.55 -32.97 -3.75
CA PRO A 107 4.34 -31.93 -2.76
C PRO A 107 4.33 -30.54 -3.41
N SER A 108 3.44 -29.67 -2.94
CA SER A 108 3.25 -28.31 -3.43
C SER A 108 3.84 -27.27 -2.47
N SER A 109 4.01 -26.04 -2.97
CA SER A 109 4.42 -24.90 -2.14
C SER A 109 3.33 -24.49 -1.15
N THR A 110 3.68 -23.62 -0.20
CA THR A 110 2.70 -22.89 0.62
C THR A 110 1.92 -21.92 -0.25
N CYS A 111 0.61 -21.79 0.00
CA CYS A 111 -0.22 -20.80 -0.69
C CYS A 111 0.16 -19.37 -0.26
N PRO A 112 -0.08 -18.35 -1.12
CA PRO A 112 0.02 -16.95 -0.75
C PRO A 112 -0.77 -16.59 0.51
N ASP A 113 -0.29 -15.61 1.28
CA ASP A 113 -0.86 -15.24 2.58
C ASP A 113 -2.33 -14.77 2.49
N TYR A 114 -2.75 -14.21 1.36
CA TYR A 114 -4.14 -13.78 1.18
C TYR A 114 -5.15 -14.95 1.21
N PHE A 115 -4.72 -16.20 1.05
CA PHE A 115 -5.59 -17.38 1.20
C PHE A 115 -6.15 -17.51 2.62
N ARG A 116 -5.47 -16.94 3.63
CA ARG A 116 -5.95 -16.93 5.01
C ARG A 116 -7.34 -16.29 5.14
N TRP A 117 -7.70 -15.39 4.23
CA TRP A 117 -8.99 -14.73 4.24
C TRP A 117 -10.17 -15.65 3.92
N ILE A 118 -9.94 -16.83 3.32
CA ILE A 118 -10.98 -17.85 3.14
C ILE A 118 -11.60 -18.24 4.50
N HIS A 119 -10.78 -18.34 5.55
CA HIS A 119 -11.28 -18.64 6.90
C HIS A 119 -12.22 -17.56 7.41
N GLU A 120 -11.92 -16.30 7.11
CA GLU A 120 -12.71 -15.16 7.58
C GLU A 120 -13.99 -14.96 6.78
N ASP A 121 -13.96 -15.24 5.48
CA ASP A 121 -15.15 -15.21 4.62
C ASP A 121 -16.12 -16.35 4.98
N LEU A 122 -15.61 -17.51 5.41
CA LEU A 122 -16.44 -18.67 5.81
C LEU A 122 -16.78 -18.72 7.30
N ARG A 123 -16.16 -17.86 8.12
CA ARG A 123 -16.37 -17.78 9.58
C ARG A 123 -17.83 -17.70 10.00
N PRO A 124 -18.75 -17.00 9.30
CA PRO A 124 -20.16 -16.95 9.71
C PRO A 124 -20.84 -18.31 9.85
N TRP A 125 -20.35 -19.34 9.13
CA TRP A 125 -20.92 -20.69 9.15
C TRP A 125 -20.03 -21.73 9.86
N ALA A 126 -18.87 -21.33 10.39
CA ALA A 126 -17.88 -22.26 10.95
C ALA A 126 -18.43 -23.13 12.11
N HIS A 127 -19.32 -22.57 12.94
CA HIS A 127 -19.92 -23.28 14.08
C HIS A 127 -21.33 -23.80 13.81
N THR A 128 -22.09 -23.11 12.95
CA THR A 128 -23.50 -23.44 12.64
C THR A 128 -23.66 -24.34 11.42
N GLY A 129 -22.60 -24.56 10.65
CA GLY A 129 -22.68 -25.19 9.34
C GLY A 129 -23.64 -24.46 8.39
N ILE A 130 -23.88 -25.09 7.25
CA ILE A 130 -24.77 -24.62 6.18
C ILE A 130 -25.93 -25.59 6.04
N THR A 131 -27.17 -25.08 6.16
CA THR A 131 -28.40 -25.84 5.94
C THR A 131 -29.00 -25.52 4.58
N LYS A 132 -29.90 -26.38 4.11
CA LYS A 132 -30.58 -26.23 2.82
C LYS A 132 -31.36 -24.92 2.74
N GLU A 133 -32.05 -24.56 3.83
CA GLU A 133 -32.83 -23.33 3.92
C GLU A 133 -31.96 -22.07 3.77
N MET A 134 -30.72 -22.11 4.26
CA MET A 134 -29.77 -21.00 4.11
C MET A 134 -29.35 -20.82 2.64
N VAL A 135 -29.03 -21.91 1.95
CA VAL A 135 -28.67 -21.90 0.52
C VAL A 135 -29.86 -21.44 -0.31
N ASP A 136 -31.06 -21.97 -0.06
CA ASP A 136 -32.27 -21.60 -0.79
C ASP A 136 -32.64 -20.11 -0.59
N LYS A 137 -32.34 -19.51 0.57
CA LYS A 137 -32.54 -18.07 0.82
C LYS A 137 -31.65 -17.18 -0.07
N ALA A 138 -30.46 -17.63 -0.45
CA ALA A 138 -29.60 -16.91 -1.39
C ALA A 138 -30.14 -16.88 -2.83
N ARG A 139 -31.11 -17.74 -3.18
CA ARG A 139 -31.78 -17.75 -4.50
C ARG A 139 -32.37 -16.39 -4.89
N LYS A 140 -32.75 -15.56 -3.91
CA LYS A 140 -33.43 -14.27 -4.12
C LYS A 140 -32.70 -13.35 -5.10
N THR A 141 -31.36 -13.38 -5.13
CA THR A 141 -30.56 -12.53 -6.03
C THR A 141 -29.64 -13.34 -6.96
N ALA A 142 -29.46 -14.63 -6.71
CA ALA A 142 -28.57 -15.48 -7.48
C ALA A 142 -28.95 -15.56 -8.97
N ASN A 143 -27.94 -15.52 -9.83
CA ASN A 143 -28.11 -15.78 -11.27
C ASN A 143 -28.22 -17.28 -11.55
N PHE A 144 -27.49 -18.10 -10.80
CA PHE A 144 -27.52 -19.55 -10.93
C PHE A 144 -27.18 -20.25 -9.62
N LYS A 145 -27.61 -21.50 -9.53
CA LYS A 145 -27.14 -22.48 -8.54
C LYS A 145 -26.28 -23.51 -9.25
N LEU A 146 -25.12 -23.82 -8.67
CA LEU A 146 -24.26 -24.90 -9.13
C LEU A 146 -24.19 -25.98 -8.06
N VAL A 147 -24.34 -27.22 -8.48
CA VAL A 147 -24.24 -28.41 -7.62
C VAL A 147 -23.06 -29.25 -8.09
N ILE A 148 -22.16 -29.60 -7.19
CA ILE A 148 -21.10 -30.59 -7.42
C ILE A 148 -21.53 -31.87 -6.73
N LEU A 149 -21.72 -32.95 -7.49
CA LEU A 149 -22.05 -34.27 -6.97
C LEU A 149 -21.17 -35.32 -7.65
N LYS A 150 -20.47 -36.13 -6.85
CA LYS A 150 -19.57 -37.20 -7.31
C LYS A 150 -18.58 -36.68 -8.37
N GLY A 151 -18.01 -35.51 -8.15
CA GLY A 151 -17.06 -34.85 -9.05
C GLY A 151 -17.66 -34.27 -10.34
N LYS A 152 -18.99 -34.32 -10.53
CA LYS A 152 -19.69 -33.75 -11.69
C LYS A 152 -20.42 -32.46 -11.31
N ALA A 153 -20.47 -31.51 -12.24
CA ALA A 153 -21.17 -30.25 -12.06
C ALA A 153 -22.57 -30.29 -12.70
N TYR A 154 -23.54 -29.70 -12.00
CA TYR A 154 -24.91 -29.53 -12.47
C TYR A 154 -25.35 -28.09 -12.24
N LEU A 155 -26.12 -27.55 -13.16
CA LEU A 155 -26.49 -26.14 -13.19
C LEU A 155 -28.00 -25.95 -13.20
N GLU A 156 -28.48 -25.08 -12.33
CA GLU A 156 -29.81 -24.47 -12.40
C GLU A 156 -29.63 -22.98 -12.70
N THR A 157 -30.20 -22.48 -13.80
CA THR A 157 -30.10 -21.07 -14.17
C THR A 157 -31.38 -20.34 -13.80
N TYR A 158 -31.27 -19.29 -12.98
CA TYR A 158 -32.41 -18.50 -12.54
C TYR A 158 -32.56 -17.19 -13.34
N ALA A 159 -31.44 -16.55 -13.66
CA ALA A 159 -31.42 -15.32 -14.43
C ALA A 159 -30.14 -15.18 -15.26
N LYS A 160 -30.27 -14.65 -16.48
CA LYS A 160 -29.11 -14.36 -17.33
C LYS A 160 -28.25 -13.27 -16.67
N ALA A 161 -26.94 -13.51 -16.57
CA ALA A 161 -26.01 -12.51 -16.08
C ALA A 161 -25.73 -11.43 -17.13
N PHE A 162 -25.23 -10.28 -16.67
CA PHE A 162 -24.72 -9.25 -17.56
C PHE A 162 -23.49 -9.78 -18.32
N GLN A 163 -23.45 -9.59 -19.64
CA GLN A 163 -22.34 -10.02 -20.52
C GLN A 163 -22.00 -11.52 -20.37
N THR A 164 -20.72 -11.89 -20.29
CA THR A 164 -20.20 -13.27 -20.25
C THR A 164 -19.76 -13.69 -18.84
N ARG A 165 -20.24 -12.98 -17.81
CA ARG A 165 -19.80 -13.18 -16.42
C ARG A 165 -20.07 -14.59 -15.93
N ASP A 166 -21.30 -15.05 -16.08
CA ASP A 166 -21.69 -16.39 -15.68
C ASP A 166 -21.03 -17.45 -16.56
N VAL A 167 -20.86 -17.18 -17.86
CA VAL A 167 -20.19 -18.08 -18.82
C VAL A 167 -18.77 -18.39 -18.36
N PHE A 168 -17.92 -17.40 -18.13
CA PHE A 168 -16.52 -17.68 -17.75
C PHE A 168 -16.35 -18.09 -16.29
N THR A 169 -17.29 -17.75 -15.40
CA THR A 169 -17.33 -18.28 -14.03
C THR A 169 -17.58 -19.79 -14.04
N LYS A 170 -18.60 -20.23 -14.77
CA LYS A 170 -18.92 -21.65 -14.97
C LYS A 170 -17.76 -22.39 -15.66
N TRP A 171 -17.16 -21.77 -16.67
CA TRP A 171 -15.97 -22.30 -17.35
C TRP A 171 -14.81 -22.54 -16.39
N GLY A 172 -14.50 -21.55 -15.54
CA GLY A 172 -13.44 -21.67 -14.54
C GLY A 172 -13.67 -22.80 -13.56
N ILE A 173 -14.91 -22.98 -13.09
CA ILE A 173 -15.30 -24.09 -12.19
C ILE A 173 -15.12 -25.44 -12.87
N LEU A 174 -15.46 -25.57 -14.15
CA LEU A 174 -15.19 -26.81 -14.90
C LEU A 174 -13.69 -27.07 -15.07
N GLN A 175 -12.89 -26.02 -15.29
CA GLN A 175 -11.43 -26.17 -15.35
C GLN A 175 -10.84 -26.59 -14.00
N LEU A 176 -11.40 -26.10 -12.88
CA LEU A 176 -11.04 -26.56 -11.54
C LEU A 176 -11.33 -28.06 -11.36
N LEU A 177 -12.54 -28.51 -11.72
CA LEU A 177 -12.91 -29.94 -11.64
C LEU A 177 -12.04 -30.83 -12.52
N ARG A 178 -11.60 -30.32 -13.67
CA ARG A 178 -10.67 -31.03 -14.57
C ARG A 178 -9.24 -31.08 -14.01
N ARG A 179 -8.84 -30.05 -13.26
CA ARG A 179 -7.51 -29.95 -12.63
C ARG A 179 -7.40 -30.83 -11.38
N TYR A 180 -8.46 -30.88 -10.57
CA TYR A 180 -8.55 -31.61 -9.30
C TYR A 180 -9.74 -32.60 -9.30
N PRO A 181 -9.75 -33.59 -10.22
CA PRO A 181 -10.89 -34.50 -10.38
C PRO A 181 -11.13 -35.29 -9.10
N GLY A 182 -12.40 -35.31 -8.65
CA GLY A 182 -12.84 -36.07 -7.47
C GLY A 182 -12.35 -35.54 -6.11
N MET A 183 -11.63 -34.41 -6.08
CA MET A 183 -11.04 -33.89 -4.83
C MET A 183 -11.94 -32.91 -4.07
N LEU A 184 -12.96 -32.36 -4.74
CA LEU A 184 -13.95 -31.49 -4.08
C LEU A 184 -15.09 -32.34 -3.49
N PRO A 185 -15.57 -32.01 -2.28
CA PRO A 185 -16.73 -32.68 -1.70
C PRO A 185 -18.01 -32.35 -2.46
N ASP A 186 -19.03 -33.18 -2.25
CA ASP A 186 -20.39 -32.90 -2.73
C ASP A 186 -20.90 -31.62 -2.05
N MET A 187 -21.32 -30.64 -2.86
CA MET A 187 -21.77 -29.33 -2.36
C MET A 187 -22.74 -28.65 -3.34
N GLU A 188 -23.43 -27.62 -2.88
CA GLU A 188 -24.18 -26.70 -3.75
C GLU A 188 -23.97 -25.25 -3.35
N PHE A 189 -23.98 -24.32 -4.30
CA PHE A 189 -23.82 -22.91 -4.00
C PHE A 189 -24.58 -22.01 -4.95
N MET A 190 -24.99 -20.86 -4.41
CA MET A 190 -25.66 -19.79 -5.12
C MET A 190 -24.62 -18.76 -5.58
N PHE A 191 -24.70 -18.34 -6.84
CA PHE A 191 -23.79 -17.35 -7.40
C PHE A 191 -24.57 -16.14 -7.95
N ASP A 192 -24.20 -14.95 -7.52
CA ASP A 192 -24.73 -13.69 -8.04
C ASP A 192 -23.62 -12.93 -8.79
N CYS A 193 -23.84 -12.74 -10.09
CA CYS A 193 -22.88 -12.16 -11.02
C CYS A 193 -22.97 -10.62 -11.13
N VAL A 194 -23.80 -9.96 -10.32
CA VAL A 194 -23.97 -8.49 -10.32
C VAL A 194 -22.81 -7.80 -9.55
N ASP A 195 -22.66 -6.48 -9.69
CA ASP A 195 -21.54 -5.70 -9.15
C ASP A 195 -21.58 -5.44 -7.62
N TRP A 196 -22.72 -5.40 -6.95
CA TRP A 196 -22.75 -4.97 -5.53
C TRP A 196 -22.89 -6.15 -4.58
N PRO A 197 -22.10 -6.27 -3.50
CA PRO A 197 -22.38 -7.23 -2.44
C PRO A 197 -23.71 -6.88 -1.74
N VAL A 198 -24.46 -7.89 -1.30
CA VAL A 198 -25.86 -7.72 -0.87
C VAL A 198 -26.19 -8.34 0.49
N ILE A 199 -25.30 -9.16 1.06
CA ILE A 199 -25.52 -9.80 2.35
C ILE A 199 -25.00 -8.88 3.46
N LEU A 200 -25.81 -7.89 3.85
CA LEU A 200 -25.44 -6.92 4.88
C LEU A 200 -25.24 -7.57 6.25
N ALA A 201 -24.07 -7.37 6.86
CA ALA A 201 -23.69 -7.95 8.14
C ALA A 201 -24.60 -7.50 9.30
N GLU A 202 -25.06 -6.24 9.27
CA GLU A 202 -25.98 -5.66 10.27
C GLU A 202 -27.28 -6.45 10.45
N ARG A 203 -27.73 -7.19 9.41
CA ARG A 203 -28.95 -7.99 9.45
C ARG A 203 -28.81 -9.31 10.22
N TYR A 204 -27.57 -9.71 10.51
CA TYR A 204 -27.24 -11.01 11.07
C TYR A 204 -26.42 -10.92 12.39
N GLY A 205 -26.02 -9.70 12.80
CA GLY A 205 -25.10 -9.45 13.93
C GLY A 205 -25.74 -9.21 15.32
N GLY A 206 -26.85 -9.87 15.67
CA GLY A 206 -27.53 -9.72 16.97
C GLY A 206 -27.16 -10.81 18.01
N SER A 207 -27.30 -10.50 19.31
CA SER A 207 -26.93 -11.36 20.47
C SER A 207 -27.69 -12.71 20.59
N ASN A 208 -28.61 -13.00 19.67
CA ASN A 208 -29.32 -14.27 19.56
C ASN A 208 -28.83 -15.07 18.34
N SER A 209 -27.53 -15.40 18.32
CA SER A 209 -26.85 -16.18 17.27
C SER A 209 -27.25 -17.66 17.23
N ASN A 210 -28.09 -18.13 18.16
CA ASN A 210 -28.52 -19.52 18.26
C ASN A 210 -29.77 -19.87 17.43
N ASN A 211 -30.42 -18.89 16.79
CA ASN A 211 -31.51 -19.16 15.85
C ASN A 211 -30.96 -19.28 14.43
N ALA A 212 -31.19 -20.41 13.76
CA ALA A 212 -30.79 -20.64 12.36
C ALA A 212 -31.29 -19.55 11.40
N SER A 213 -32.37 -18.85 11.74
CA SER A 213 -32.92 -17.71 11.00
C SER A 213 -32.02 -16.46 10.97
N ASN A 214 -31.07 -16.35 11.91
CA ASN A 214 -30.14 -15.23 12.07
C ASN A 214 -28.75 -15.49 11.44
N VAL A 215 -28.53 -16.65 10.81
CA VAL A 215 -27.29 -16.92 10.08
C VAL A 215 -27.44 -16.40 8.64
N PRO A 216 -26.41 -15.74 8.07
CA PRO A 216 -26.48 -15.24 6.70
C PRO A 216 -26.63 -16.38 5.68
N PRO A 217 -27.34 -16.16 4.55
CA PRO A 217 -27.33 -17.10 3.45
C PRO A 217 -25.97 -17.06 2.73
N PRO A 218 -25.34 -18.22 2.41
CA PRO A 218 -24.09 -18.23 1.67
C PRO A 218 -24.32 -17.85 0.21
N LEU A 219 -23.77 -16.70 -0.19
CA LEU A 219 -23.88 -16.18 -1.56
C LEU A 219 -22.49 -15.88 -2.10
N PHE A 220 -22.13 -16.49 -3.22
CA PHE A 220 -20.87 -16.23 -3.90
C PHE A 220 -20.98 -15.02 -4.82
N ARG A 221 -19.97 -14.15 -4.75
CA ARG A 221 -19.82 -12.95 -5.58
C ARG A 221 -18.34 -12.70 -5.88
N TYR A 222 -18.07 -11.69 -6.68
CA TYR A 222 -16.71 -11.33 -7.08
C TYR A 222 -16.05 -10.27 -6.16
N CYS A 223 -16.82 -9.60 -5.29
CA CYS A 223 -16.30 -8.75 -4.24
C CYS A 223 -17.17 -8.77 -2.99
N ALA A 224 -16.63 -8.23 -1.90
CA ALA A 224 -17.33 -7.84 -0.70
C ALA A 224 -16.71 -6.56 -0.11
N ASN A 225 -17.24 -6.11 1.02
CA ASN A 225 -16.70 -5.03 1.84
C ASN A 225 -16.95 -5.33 3.33
N ASP A 226 -16.41 -4.49 4.22
CA ASP A 226 -16.49 -4.67 5.68
C ASP A 226 -17.93 -4.68 6.23
N ALA A 227 -18.91 -4.21 5.46
CA ALA A 227 -20.32 -4.20 5.84
C ALA A 227 -21.11 -5.42 5.29
N THR A 228 -20.46 -6.32 4.55
CA THR A 228 -21.11 -7.44 3.84
C THR A 228 -20.48 -8.79 4.15
N LEU A 229 -21.23 -9.87 3.94
CA LEU A 229 -20.85 -11.26 4.22
C LEU A 229 -20.89 -12.15 2.97
N ASP A 230 -20.85 -11.54 1.78
CA ASP A 230 -20.78 -12.24 0.50
C ASP A 230 -19.44 -12.99 0.40
N ILE A 231 -19.47 -14.22 -0.11
CA ILE A 231 -18.29 -15.08 -0.24
C ILE A 231 -17.56 -14.72 -1.54
N VAL A 232 -16.32 -14.23 -1.41
CA VAL A 232 -15.58 -13.70 -2.55
C VAL A 232 -14.94 -14.82 -3.38
N PHE A 233 -15.19 -14.79 -4.69
CA PHE A 233 -14.73 -15.76 -5.68
C PHE A 233 -13.95 -15.05 -6.80
N PRO A 234 -12.92 -15.69 -7.40
CA PRO A 234 -12.20 -15.13 -8.54
C PRO A 234 -13.14 -14.72 -9.69
N ASP A 235 -12.93 -13.53 -10.22
CA ASP A 235 -13.81 -12.97 -11.24
C ASP A 235 -13.69 -13.66 -12.60
N TRP A 236 -14.71 -13.52 -13.44
CA TRP A 236 -14.82 -14.23 -14.72
C TRP A 236 -13.69 -13.88 -15.71
N SER A 237 -13.01 -12.73 -15.56
CA SER A 237 -12.01 -12.26 -16.52
C SER A 237 -10.69 -13.02 -16.47
N PHE A 238 -10.43 -13.85 -15.45
CA PHE A 238 -9.24 -14.72 -15.39
C PHE A 238 -9.17 -15.72 -16.56
N TRP A 239 -10.32 -16.11 -17.13
CA TRP A 239 -10.41 -17.01 -18.28
C TRP A 239 -10.79 -16.30 -19.59
N GLY A 240 -11.26 -15.05 -19.49
CA GLY A 240 -11.88 -14.33 -20.59
C GLY A 240 -11.00 -13.30 -21.30
N GLU A 241 -9.92 -12.80 -20.69
CA GLU A 241 -9.01 -11.84 -21.33
C GLU A 241 -7.56 -11.98 -20.84
N MET A 242 -6.63 -12.30 -21.74
CA MET A 242 -5.19 -12.30 -21.45
C MET A 242 -4.40 -11.58 -22.53
N LYS A 243 -3.63 -10.54 -22.15
CA LYS A 243 -2.58 -9.98 -22.99
C LYS A 243 -1.37 -9.53 -22.17
N GLU A 244 -0.21 -10.01 -22.59
CA GLU A 244 1.10 -9.66 -22.04
C GLU A 244 1.56 -8.30 -22.60
N GLY A 245 1.92 -7.34 -21.73
CA GLY A 245 2.19 -5.94 -22.13
C GLY A 245 3.50 -5.32 -21.63
N ASN A 246 4.08 -5.83 -20.54
CA ASN A 246 5.15 -5.12 -19.82
C ASN A 246 6.47 -4.95 -20.57
N LYS A 247 6.75 -5.80 -21.57
CA LYS A 247 8.08 -5.86 -22.22
C LYS A 247 8.37 -4.71 -23.19
N ARG A 248 7.49 -3.71 -23.33
CA ARG A 248 7.62 -2.67 -24.38
C ARG A 248 8.57 -1.53 -24.02
N THR A 249 8.61 -1.09 -22.76
CA THR A 249 9.37 0.11 -22.34
C THR A 249 9.85 0.01 -20.89
N THR A 250 11.11 0.36 -20.64
CA THR A 250 11.68 0.43 -19.28
C THR A 250 11.05 1.57 -18.47
N TRP A 251 10.89 1.37 -17.16
CA TRP A 251 10.24 2.32 -16.25
C TRP A 251 10.66 3.78 -16.44
N LEU A 252 11.96 4.03 -16.43
CA LEU A 252 12.54 5.39 -16.51
C LEU A 252 12.17 6.13 -17.80
N LYS A 253 11.86 5.41 -18.89
CA LYS A 253 11.48 5.98 -20.19
C LYS A 253 9.97 6.24 -20.33
N ARG A 254 9.17 5.85 -19.35
CA ARG A 254 7.72 6.07 -19.34
C ARG A 254 7.37 7.52 -19.04
N GLU A 255 6.21 7.96 -19.49
CA GLU A 255 5.74 9.32 -19.27
C GLU A 255 5.55 9.60 -17.77
N PRO A 256 6.04 10.74 -17.24
CA PRO A 256 6.10 11.03 -15.81
C PRO A 256 4.77 11.53 -15.22
N TYR A 257 3.63 11.09 -15.76
CA TYR A 257 2.30 11.53 -15.37
C TYR A 257 1.44 10.35 -14.87
N ALA A 258 0.45 10.67 -14.03
CA ALA A 258 -0.64 9.76 -13.73
C ALA A 258 -1.55 9.60 -14.93
N TYR A 259 -1.97 8.36 -15.20
CA TYR A 259 -2.84 8.04 -16.32
C TYR A 259 -4.03 7.21 -15.88
N TRP A 260 -5.19 7.59 -16.41
CA TRP A 260 -6.41 6.81 -16.33
C TRP A 260 -7.20 6.90 -17.63
N LYS A 261 -7.76 5.78 -18.07
CA LYS A 261 -8.73 5.72 -19.16
C LYS A 261 -9.85 4.76 -18.79
N GLY A 262 -11.08 5.25 -18.73
CA GLY A 262 -12.23 4.44 -18.31
C GLY A 262 -13.56 5.14 -18.54
N ASN A 263 -14.66 4.43 -18.29
CA ASN A 263 -15.99 5.01 -18.40
C ASN A 263 -16.31 5.80 -17.12
N PRO A 264 -16.46 7.14 -17.16
CA PRO A 264 -16.82 7.93 -16.00
C PRO A 264 -18.31 7.82 -15.64
N ASP A 265 -19.16 7.40 -16.58
CA ASP A 265 -20.61 7.48 -16.41
C ASP A 265 -21.16 6.37 -15.48
N VAL A 266 -20.33 5.40 -15.08
CA VAL A 266 -20.73 4.26 -14.21
C VAL A 266 -20.70 4.57 -12.72
N ALA A 267 -20.03 5.65 -12.30
CA ALA A 267 -19.92 6.02 -10.89
C ALA A 267 -19.57 7.50 -10.70
N ASP A 268 -20.14 8.13 -9.68
CA ASP A 268 -19.90 9.55 -9.41
C ASP A 268 -18.45 9.84 -9.01
N THR A 269 -17.78 8.91 -8.32
CA THR A 269 -16.34 9.02 -8.00
C THR A 269 -15.47 9.11 -9.25
N ARG A 270 -15.85 8.44 -10.35
CA ARG A 270 -15.14 8.53 -11.64
C ARG A 270 -15.46 9.81 -12.41
N LYS A 271 -16.70 10.30 -12.33
CA LYS A 271 -17.05 11.63 -12.86
C LYS A 271 -16.24 12.72 -12.15
N ASP A 272 -16.05 12.59 -10.85
CA ASP A 272 -15.24 13.51 -10.06
C ASP A 272 -13.75 13.45 -10.44
N LEU A 273 -13.19 12.26 -10.67
CA LEU A 273 -11.80 12.08 -11.15
C LEU A 273 -11.52 12.84 -12.46
N MET A 274 -12.52 13.02 -13.34
CA MET A 274 -12.36 13.79 -14.58
C MET A 274 -11.95 15.25 -14.32
N LYS A 275 -12.27 15.82 -13.15
CA LYS A 275 -11.86 17.17 -12.75
C LYS A 275 -10.36 17.29 -12.51
N CYS A 276 -9.66 16.17 -12.33
CA CYS A 276 -8.21 16.15 -12.17
C CYS A 276 -7.46 16.25 -13.51
N ASN A 277 -8.16 16.24 -14.64
CA ASN A 277 -7.49 16.36 -15.93
C ASN A 277 -6.88 17.76 -16.12
N VAL A 278 -5.89 17.86 -17.01
CA VAL A 278 -5.20 19.12 -17.29
C VAL A 278 -6.17 20.18 -17.85
N THR A 279 -6.03 21.41 -17.36
CA THR A 279 -6.71 22.60 -17.88
C THR A 279 -5.68 23.71 -18.16
N HIS A 280 -6.08 24.79 -18.82
CA HIS A 280 -5.18 25.94 -19.02
C HIS A 280 -4.69 26.60 -17.72
N GLN A 281 -5.42 26.42 -16.62
CA GLN A 281 -5.15 27.09 -15.34
C GLN A 281 -4.46 26.16 -14.33
N GLN A 282 -4.61 24.84 -14.49
CA GLN A 282 -4.21 23.85 -13.49
C GLN A 282 -3.77 22.54 -14.15
N ASP A 283 -2.58 22.07 -13.79
CA ASP A 283 -2.13 20.71 -14.05
C ASP A 283 -1.94 19.95 -12.72
N TRP A 284 -2.66 18.84 -12.59
CA TRP A 284 -2.57 17.91 -11.46
C TRP A 284 -1.55 16.78 -11.68
N ASN A 285 -0.75 16.88 -12.75
CA ASN A 285 0.12 15.81 -13.26
C ASN A 285 -0.65 14.54 -13.63
N ALA A 286 -1.92 14.70 -14.03
CA ALA A 286 -2.82 13.61 -14.37
C ALA A 286 -3.34 13.75 -15.81
N ARG A 287 -3.46 12.61 -16.50
CA ARG A 287 -3.94 12.45 -17.88
C ARG A 287 -5.12 11.49 -17.84
N ILE A 288 -6.32 12.06 -17.74
CA ILE A 288 -7.57 11.34 -17.46
C ILE A 288 -8.45 11.38 -18.72
N TYR A 289 -8.80 10.20 -19.26
CA TYR A 289 -9.50 10.08 -20.53
C TYR A 289 -10.79 9.26 -20.41
N LYS A 290 -11.84 9.72 -21.08
CA LYS A 290 -13.10 8.97 -21.21
C LYS A 290 -12.92 7.80 -22.19
N GLN A 291 -13.31 6.60 -21.75
CA GLN A 291 -13.45 5.42 -22.61
C GLN A 291 -14.89 5.33 -23.11
N ASP A 292 -15.08 5.46 -24.44
CA ASP A 292 -16.38 5.31 -25.08
C ASP A 292 -16.52 3.87 -25.65
N TRP A 293 -17.26 3.03 -24.92
CA TRP A 293 -17.46 1.63 -25.32
C TRP A 293 -18.33 1.47 -26.57
N ILE A 294 -19.21 2.43 -26.87
CA ILE A 294 -20.04 2.39 -28.08
C ILE A 294 -19.14 2.60 -29.30
N LYS A 295 -18.21 3.56 -29.21
CA LYS A 295 -17.22 3.80 -30.27
C LYS A 295 -16.25 2.62 -30.41
N GLU A 296 -15.67 2.14 -29.32
CA GLU A 296 -14.70 1.03 -29.37
C GLU A 296 -15.31 -0.26 -29.93
N SER A 297 -16.57 -0.57 -29.58
CA SER A 297 -17.22 -1.78 -30.10
C SER A 297 -17.38 -1.74 -31.62
N LYS A 298 -17.63 -0.56 -32.20
CA LYS A 298 -17.68 -0.35 -33.66
C LYS A 298 -16.30 -0.40 -34.32
N GLU A 299 -15.26 0.04 -33.63
CA GLU A 299 -13.88 0.10 -34.15
C GLU A 299 -13.05 -1.16 -33.85
N GLY A 300 -13.64 -2.15 -33.18
CA GLY A 300 -13.00 -3.42 -32.85
C GLY A 300 -12.02 -3.34 -31.68
N TYR A 301 -12.23 -2.42 -30.73
CA TYR A 301 -11.46 -2.26 -29.49
C TYR A 301 -9.96 -1.96 -29.67
N LYS A 302 -9.58 -1.40 -30.82
CA LYS A 302 -8.18 -1.14 -31.19
C LYS A 302 -7.44 -0.22 -30.20
N GLN A 303 -8.17 0.64 -29.49
CA GLN A 303 -7.62 1.63 -28.57
C GLN A 303 -7.89 1.27 -27.09
N SER A 304 -8.43 0.07 -26.82
CA SER A 304 -8.77 -0.42 -25.48
C SER A 304 -7.81 -1.52 -24.98
N ASP A 305 -6.72 -1.76 -25.71
CA ASP A 305 -5.73 -2.78 -25.34
C ASP A 305 -5.02 -2.41 -24.03
N LEU A 306 -5.35 -3.10 -22.93
CA LEU A 306 -4.81 -2.79 -21.60
C LEU A 306 -3.28 -2.85 -21.56
N ALA A 307 -2.69 -3.84 -22.24
CA ALA A 307 -1.25 -4.01 -22.39
C ALA A 307 -0.56 -2.79 -23.02
N SER A 308 -1.22 -2.12 -23.97
CA SER A 308 -0.69 -0.90 -24.61
C SER A 308 -0.69 0.33 -23.70
N GLN A 309 -1.38 0.28 -22.55
CA GLN A 309 -1.52 1.42 -21.64
C GLN A 309 -0.45 1.49 -20.56
N CYS A 310 0.51 0.55 -20.52
CA CYS A 310 1.63 0.52 -19.56
C CYS A 310 2.80 1.46 -19.98
N ILE A 311 2.48 2.66 -20.48
CA ILE A 311 3.46 3.65 -20.98
C ILE A 311 3.67 4.84 -20.03
N HIS A 312 2.95 4.87 -18.90
CA HIS A 312 3.03 5.92 -17.89
C HIS A 312 3.65 5.40 -16.59
N ARG A 313 4.36 6.29 -15.88
CA ARG A 313 4.96 6.01 -14.56
C ARG A 313 3.93 5.92 -13.44
N TYR A 314 2.68 6.32 -13.64
CA TYR A 314 1.67 6.18 -12.61
C TYR A 314 0.34 5.81 -13.25
N LYS A 315 -0.35 4.82 -12.68
CA LYS A 315 -1.65 4.34 -13.16
C LYS A 315 -2.67 4.50 -12.05
N VAL A 316 -3.73 5.24 -12.30
CA VAL A 316 -4.79 5.43 -11.31
C VAL A 316 -5.71 4.21 -11.32
N TYR A 317 -5.98 3.64 -10.16
CA TYR A 317 -7.09 2.74 -9.93
C TYR A 317 -8.19 3.48 -9.17
N ILE A 318 -9.43 3.34 -9.66
CA ILE A 318 -10.62 3.89 -9.02
C ILE A 318 -11.81 2.97 -9.31
N GLU A 319 -12.62 2.77 -8.29
CA GLU A 319 -13.80 1.92 -8.34
C GLU A 319 -14.85 2.43 -9.34
N GLY A 320 -15.68 1.51 -9.83
CA GLY A 320 -16.79 1.79 -10.73
C GLY A 320 -18.09 1.74 -9.94
N SER A 321 -19.08 1.02 -10.48
CA SER A 321 -20.30 0.66 -9.74
C SER A 321 -19.96 0.05 -8.35
N ALA A 322 -18.97 -0.83 -8.34
CA ALA A 322 -18.33 -1.42 -7.16
C ALA A 322 -16.83 -1.63 -7.44
N TRP A 323 -16.25 -2.79 -7.07
CA TRP A 323 -14.88 -3.14 -7.47
C TRP A 323 -14.71 -3.10 -8.99
N SER A 324 -13.50 -2.82 -9.47
CA SER A 324 -13.21 -2.78 -10.90
C SER A 324 -12.19 -3.82 -11.32
N VAL A 325 -12.58 -4.61 -12.33
CA VAL A 325 -11.76 -5.67 -12.95
C VAL A 325 -10.38 -5.17 -13.42
N SER A 326 -10.22 -3.86 -13.67
CA SER A 326 -8.98 -3.24 -14.13
C SER A 326 -7.83 -3.30 -13.11
N GLN A 327 -8.09 -3.53 -11.82
CA GLN A 327 -7.08 -3.44 -10.75
C GLN A 327 -5.87 -4.35 -11.02
N LYS A 328 -6.11 -5.64 -11.27
CA LYS A 328 -5.03 -6.62 -11.53
C LYS A 328 -4.21 -6.26 -12.76
N TYR A 329 -4.84 -5.73 -13.81
CA TYR A 329 -4.14 -5.31 -15.03
C TYR A 329 -3.32 -4.03 -14.82
N ILE A 330 -3.78 -3.12 -13.95
CA ILE A 330 -3.04 -1.92 -13.56
C ILE A 330 -1.81 -2.30 -12.73
N LEU A 331 -1.98 -3.15 -11.72
CA LEU A 331 -0.89 -3.67 -10.87
C LEU A 331 0.15 -4.43 -11.71
N ALA A 332 -0.30 -5.15 -12.74
CA ALA A 332 0.59 -5.88 -13.63
C ALA A 332 1.52 -4.97 -14.44
N CYS A 333 1.28 -3.67 -14.61
CA CYS A 333 2.01 -2.83 -15.57
C CYS A 333 3.49 -2.52 -15.22
N ASP A 334 4.04 -2.99 -14.09
CA ASP A 334 5.21 -2.38 -13.40
C ASP A 334 4.95 -0.91 -13.01
N SER A 335 3.71 -0.43 -13.15
CA SER A 335 3.34 0.93 -12.82
C SER A 335 3.04 1.11 -11.35
N VAL A 336 3.54 2.22 -10.76
CA VAL A 336 3.05 2.68 -9.47
C VAL A 336 1.55 2.88 -9.60
N THR A 337 0.83 2.01 -8.91
CA THR A 337 -0.62 2.03 -8.87
C THR A 337 -1.02 3.07 -7.85
N LEU A 338 -1.62 4.17 -8.32
CA LEU A 338 -2.24 5.19 -7.48
C LEU A 338 -3.65 4.72 -7.16
N LEU A 339 -3.83 4.11 -6.00
CA LEU A 339 -5.04 3.42 -5.61
C LEU A 339 -5.94 4.38 -4.81
N VAL A 340 -6.98 4.91 -5.45
CA VAL A 340 -8.02 5.67 -4.75
C VAL A 340 -8.67 4.73 -3.74
N ASN A 341 -8.72 5.17 -2.47
CA ASN A 341 -9.10 4.34 -1.33
C ASN A 341 -10.36 3.50 -1.63
N PRO A 342 -10.24 2.17 -1.74
CA PRO A 342 -11.30 1.31 -2.24
C PRO A 342 -12.31 1.02 -1.13
N HIS A 343 -13.58 0.91 -1.49
CA HIS A 343 -14.64 0.45 -0.58
C HIS A 343 -14.82 -1.06 -0.66
N TYR A 344 -14.39 -1.70 -1.75
CA TYR A 344 -14.57 -3.12 -1.98
C TYR A 344 -13.24 -3.85 -2.05
N TYR A 345 -13.25 -5.11 -1.62
CA TYR A 345 -12.16 -6.05 -1.83
C TYR A 345 -12.61 -7.24 -2.67
N ASP A 346 -11.69 -7.76 -3.48
CA ASP A 346 -11.83 -9.07 -4.12
C ASP A 346 -10.98 -10.11 -3.37
N PHE A 347 -10.82 -11.30 -3.94
CA PHE A 347 -10.21 -12.43 -3.25
C PHE A 347 -8.72 -12.23 -2.95
N PHE A 348 -8.00 -11.38 -3.71
CA PHE A 348 -6.56 -11.18 -3.54
C PHE A 348 -6.21 -9.79 -3.01
N THR A 349 -7.07 -8.78 -3.17
CA THR A 349 -6.70 -7.39 -2.85
C THR A 349 -6.43 -7.17 -1.37
N ARG A 350 -6.96 -8.00 -0.47
CA ARG A 350 -6.60 -8.00 0.96
C ARG A 350 -5.16 -8.48 1.22
N GLY A 351 -4.45 -9.00 0.23
CA GLY A 351 -3.00 -9.24 0.26
C GLY A 351 -2.15 -8.01 -0.06
N LEU A 352 -2.73 -6.96 -0.66
CA LEU A 352 -1.99 -5.76 -1.03
C LEU A 352 -1.62 -4.91 0.20
N VAL A 353 -0.48 -4.24 0.13
CA VAL A 353 0.08 -3.45 1.24
C VAL A 353 0.39 -2.04 0.70
N PRO A 354 -0.14 -0.97 1.30
CA PRO A 354 0.19 0.41 0.92
C PRO A 354 1.70 0.65 1.00
N MET A 355 2.24 1.50 0.12
CA MET A 355 3.67 1.83 0.02
C MET A 355 4.61 0.66 -0.32
N GLN A 356 4.08 -0.55 -0.50
CA GLN A 356 4.80 -1.72 -1.01
C GLN A 356 4.25 -2.12 -2.38
N HIS A 357 2.94 -2.29 -2.51
CA HIS A 357 2.29 -2.72 -3.76
C HIS A 357 1.56 -1.57 -4.48
N TYR A 358 1.27 -0.47 -3.78
CA TYR A 358 0.55 0.68 -4.36
C TYR A 358 0.77 1.94 -3.53
N TRP A 359 0.45 3.10 -4.11
CA TRP A 359 0.39 4.37 -3.41
C TRP A 359 -1.07 4.73 -3.09
N PRO A 360 -1.45 4.95 -1.81
CA PRO A 360 -2.83 5.27 -1.44
C PRO A 360 -3.20 6.70 -1.86
N ILE A 361 -4.41 6.88 -2.41
CA ILE A 361 -4.95 8.18 -2.80
C ILE A 361 -6.25 8.45 -2.05
N LYS A 362 -6.36 9.66 -1.49
CA LYS A 362 -7.58 10.11 -0.80
C LYS A 362 -8.75 10.21 -1.75
N GLU A 363 -9.91 9.69 -1.33
CA GLU A 363 -11.12 9.79 -2.14
C GLU A 363 -11.67 11.22 -2.18
N ASP A 364 -11.65 11.94 -1.05
CA ASP A 364 -12.20 13.29 -0.91
C ASP A 364 -11.31 14.41 -1.47
N ASP A 365 -9.99 14.20 -1.57
CA ASP A 365 -9.01 15.15 -2.15
C ASP A 365 -8.14 14.54 -3.26
N LYS A 366 -8.76 13.68 -4.08
CA LYS A 366 -8.08 12.85 -5.08
C LYS A 366 -7.13 13.60 -6.02
N CYS A 367 -7.48 14.79 -6.51
CA CYS A 367 -6.62 15.50 -7.46
C CYS A 367 -5.31 16.00 -6.83
N ARG A 368 -5.38 16.52 -5.59
CA ARG A 368 -4.17 16.97 -4.87
C ARG A 368 -3.33 15.78 -4.42
N SER A 369 -3.97 14.74 -3.92
CA SER A 369 -3.31 13.49 -3.51
C SER A 369 -2.59 12.82 -4.71
N ILE A 370 -3.23 12.76 -5.89
CA ILE A 370 -2.58 12.29 -7.12
C ILE A 370 -1.38 13.16 -7.49
N LYS A 371 -1.55 14.49 -7.48
CA LYS A 371 -0.46 15.40 -7.80
C LYS A 371 0.74 15.20 -6.87
N PHE A 372 0.50 15.11 -5.57
CA PHE A 372 1.52 14.86 -4.58
C PHE A 372 2.25 13.53 -4.84
N ALA A 373 1.51 12.44 -5.06
CA ALA A 373 2.09 11.13 -5.36
C ALA A 373 3.00 11.15 -6.60
N VAL A 374 2.57 11.84 -7.66
CA VAL A 374 3.34 11.96 -8.91
C VAL A 374 4.59 12.82 -8.73
N GLU A 375 4.51 13.93 -8.00
CA GLU A 375 5.65 14.79 -7.71
C GLU A 375 6.69 14.10 -6.81
N TRP A 376 6.21 13.41 -5.76
CA TRP A 376 7.04 12.59 -4.90
C TRP A 376 7.72 11.48 -5.72
N GLY A 377 6.96 10.72 -6.51
CA GLY A 377 7.52 9.60 -7.25
C GLY A 377 8.52 10.02 -8.34
N ASN A 378 8.35 11.20 -8.93
CA ASN A 378 9.28 11.69 -9.95
C ASN A 378 10.58 12.19 -9.35
N THR A 379 10.57 12.58 -8.07
CA THR A 379 11.76 12.96 -7.29
C THR A 379 12.42 11.75 -6.59
N HIS A 380 11.65 10.67 -6.34
CA HIS A 380 12.08 9.42 -5.70
C HIS A 380 11.91 8.23 -6.66
N GLN A 381 12.60 8.29 -7.80
CA GLN A 381 12.32 7.39 -8.93
C GLN A 381 12.63 5.93 -8.63
N ASN A 382 13.64 5.65 -7.79
CA ASN A 382 14.01 4.28 -7.43
C ASN A 382 12.94 3.66 -6.52
N GLU A 383 12.53 4.39 -5.50
CA GLU A 383 11.50 3.99 -4.54
C GLU A 383 10.15 3.82 -5.27
N ALA A 384 9.77 4.76 -6.12
CA ALA A 384 8.59 4.65 -6.96
C ALA A 384 8.66 3.41 -7.87
N ASN A 385 9.78 3.19 -8.56
CA ASN A 385 9.96 2.00 -9.39
C ASN A 385 9.83 0.70 -8.58
N SER A 386 10.40 0.65 -7.36
CA SER A 386 10.29 -0.51 -6.47
C SER A 386 8.85 -0.82 -6.07
N ILE A 387 8.02 0.19 -5.82
CA ILE A 387 6.59 -0.01 -5.53
C ILE A 387 5.87 -0.61 -6.74
N GLY A 388 6.08 -0.02 -7.93
CA GLY A 388 5.48 -0.53 -9.18
C GLY A 388 5.93 -1.95 -9.51
N LYS A 389 7.20 -2.28 -9.26
CA LYS A 389 7.77 -3.60 -9.48
C LYS A 389 7.25 -4.65 -8.48
N ALA A 390 7.18 -4.30 -7.19
CA ALA A 390 6.60 -5.21 -6.20
C ALA A 390 5.12 -5.51 -6.49
N ALA A 391 4.37 -4.53 -7.04
CA ALA A 391 2.99 -4.74 -7.47
C ALA A 391 2.87 -5.77 -8.59
N SER A 392 3.71 -5.67 -9.62
CA SER A 392 3.67 -6.61 -10.75
C SER A 392 4.21 -7.98 -10.37
N ASP A 393 5.25 -8.05 -9.52
CA ASP A 393 5.77 -9.30 -8.96
C ASP A 393 4.66 -10.04 -8.19
N PHE A 394 3.89 -9.33 -7.35
CA PHE A 394 2.71 -9.91 -6.69
C PHE A 394 1.72 -10.52 -7.71
N ILE A 395 1.42 -9.82 -8.81
CA ILE A 395 0.50 -10.35 -9.82
C ILE A 395 1.07 -11.57 -10.55
N TYR A 396 2.35 -11.55 -10.93
CA TYR A 396 2.96 -12.63 -11.70
C TYR A 396 3.29 -13.86 -10.87
N ASP A 397 3.68 -13.68 -9.61
CA ASP A 397 4.17 -14.76 -8.76
C ASP A 397 3.07 -15.27 -7.81
N GLU A 398 2.26 -14.38 -7.23
CA GLU A 398 1.23 -14.71 -6.23
C GLU A 398 -0.20 -14.77 -6.80
N LEU A 399 -0.47 -14.21 -7.98
CA LEU A 399 -1.79 -14.24 -8.65
C LEU A 399 -1.80 -15.02 -9.98
N LYS A 400 -0.80 -15.88 -10.19
CA LYS A 400 -0.78 -16.80 -11.35
C LYS A 400 -1.95 -17.80 -11.33
N MET A 401 -2.31 -18.31 -12.50
CA MET A 401 -3.47 -19.21 -12.65
C MET A 401 -3.42 -20.46 -11.78
N ASP A 402 -2.24 -20.99 -11.46
CA ASP A 402 -2.11 -22.10 -10.52
C ASP A 402 -2.68 -21.73 -9.14
N TYR A 403 -2.35 -20.54 -8.61
CA TYR A 403 -2.91 -20.05 -7.35
C TYR A 403 -4.36 -19.60 -7.47
N VAL A 404 -4.82 -19.14 -8.63
CA VAL A 404 -6.26 -18.89 -8.85
C VAL A 404 -7.05 -20.19 -8.68
N TYR A 405 -6.62 -21.28 -9.32
CA TYR A 405 -7.27 -22.59 -9.15
C TYR A 405 -7.12 -23.14 -7.74
N ASP A 406 -5.96 -22.97 -7.09
CA ASP A 406 -5.78 -23.42 -5.71
C ASP A 406 -6.66 -22.62 -4.73
N TYR A 407 -6.85 -21.32 -4.95
CA TYR A 407 -7.76 -20.50 -4.14
C TYR A 407 -9.20 -21.01 -4.29
N MET A 408 -9.65 -21.23 -5.53
CA MET A 408 -10.98 -21.80 -5.79
C MET A 408 -11.12 -23.18 -5.15
N PHE A 409 -10.10 -24.02 -5.23
CA PHE A 409 -10.08 -25.34 -4.59
C PHE A 409 -10.27 -25.21 -3.08
N HIS A 410 -9.44 -24.41 -2.40
CA HIS A 410 -9.50 -24.27 -0.94
C HIS A 410 -10.80 -23.63 -0.47
N LEU A 411 -11.30 -22.63 -1.19
CA LEU A 411 -12.57 -21.99 -0.88
C LEU A 411 -13.73 -22.99 -0.99
N LEU A 412 -13.86 -23.68 -2.11
CA LEU A 412 -14.96 -24.64 -2.34
C LEU A 412 -14.83 -25.88 -1.45
N ASN A 413 -13.61 -26.40 -1.25
CA ASN A 413 -13.37 -27.54 -0.37
C ASN A 413 -13.71 -27.21 1.09
N SER A 414 -13.33 -26.02 1.57
CA SER A 414 -13.66 -25.57 2.93
C SER A 414 -15.15 -25.30 3.07
N TYR A 415 -15.77 -24.64 2.08
CA TYR A 415 -17.21 -24.39 2.02
C TYR A 415 -18.03 -25.69 2.03
N GLY A 416 -17.69 -26.66 1.18
CA GLY A 416 -18.42 -27.93 1.08
C GLY A 416 -18.36 -28.77 2.35
N LYS A 417 -17.31 -28.64 3.17
CA LYS A 417 -17.20 -29.29 4.49
C LYS A 417 -18.14 -28.71 5.55
N LEU A 418 -18.75 -27.56 5.31
CA LEU A 418 -19.69 -26.92 6.24
C LEU A 418 -21.12 -27.45 6.10
N PHE A 419 -21.41 -28.26 5.10
CA PHE A 419 -22.77 -28.75 4.82
C PHE A 419 -23.27 -29.69 5.91
N ARG A 420 -24.51 -29.47 6.35
CA ARG A 420 -25.24 -30.34 7.30
C ARG A 420 -26.28 -31.24 6.63
N TYR A 421 -26.23 -31.33 5.31
CA TYR A 421 -27.12 -32.12 4.48
C TYR A 421 -26.39 -32.55 3.21
N THR A 422 -26.87 -33.61 2.57
CA THR A 422 -26.38 -34.03 1.26
C THR A 422 -27.12 -33.25 0.17
N PRO A 423 -26.41 -32.54 -0.73
CA PRO A 423 -27.04 -31.87 -1.86
C PRO A 423 -27.81 -32.84 -2.75
N THR A 424 -28.90 -32.38 -3.34
CA THR A 424 -29.77 -33.18 -4.21
C THR A 424 -30.07 -32.42 -5.49
N LEU A 425 -30.11 -33.11 -6.63
CA LEU A 425 -30.51 -32.50 -7.89
C LEU A 425 -32.01 -32.21 -7.92
N SER A 426 -32.37 -31.02 -8.38
CA SER A 426 -33.74 -30.72 -8.78
C SER A 426 -34.03 -31.27 -10.18
N SER A 427 -35.31 -31.31 -10.57
CA SER A 427 -35.71 -31.64 -11.94
C SER A 427 -35.24 -30.63 -12.99
N GLU A 428 -34.79 -29.45 -12.57
CA GLU A 428 -34.34 -28.35 -13.43
C GLU A 428 -32.82 -28.38 -13.65
N ALA A 429 -32.09 -29.20 -12.90
CA ALA A 429 -30.64 -29.27 -12.95
C ALA A 429 -30.14 -29.97 -14.24
N VAL A 430 -29.27 -29.29 -14.98
CA VAL A 430 -28.65 -29.82 -16.21
C VAL A 430 -27.17 -30.11 -15.95
N GLU A 431 -26.67 -31.28 -16.38
CA GLU A 431 -25.24 -31.61 -16.29
C GLU A 431 -24.41 -30.61 -17.11
N LEU A 432 -23.37 -30.07 -16.46
CA LEU A 432 -22.45 -29.09 -17.02
C LEU A 432 -21.08 -29.74 -17.23
N CYS A 433 -20.58 -29.73 -18.46
CA CYS A 433 -19.25 -30.23 -18.83
C CYS A 433 -18.55 -29.31 -19.84
N VAL A 434 -17.25 -29.53 -20.02
CA VAL A 434 -16.40 -28.72 -20.93
C VAL A 434 -17.00 -28.71 -22.34
N GLU A 435 -17.40 -29.87 -22.83
CA GLU A 435 -18.03 -30.05 -24.14
C GLU A 435 -19.33 -29.24 -24.28
N SER A 436 -20.16 -29.23 -23.24
CA SER A 436 -21.42 -28.48 -23.22
C SER A 436 -21.24 -26.98 -23.39
N MET A 437 -20.11 -26.45 -22.91
CA MET A 437 -19.82 -25.02 -22.98
C MET A 437 -19.08 -24.61 -24.26
N VAL A 438 -18.15 -25.43 -24.77
CA VAL A 438 -17.25 -24.98 -25.84
C VAL A 438 -17.62 -25.48 -27.24
N CYS A 439 -18.29 -26.63 -27.36
CA CYS A 439 -18.42 -27.31 -28.66
C CYS A 439 -19.31 -26.60 -29.68
N ASN A 440 -20.24 -25.76 -29.22
CA ASN A 440 -21.16 -25.01 -30.07
C ASN A 440 -20.87 -23.50 -30.09
N VAL A 441 -19.84 -23.04 -29.36
CA VAL A 441 -19.44 -21.63 -29.30
C VAL A 441 -18.46 -21.31 -30.43
N LYS A 442 -18.46 -20.07 -30.92
CA LYS A 442 -17.56 -19.61 -32.00
C LYS A 442 -16.92 -18.27 -31.62
N GLY A 443 -15.96 -17.82 -32.42
CA GLY A 443 -15.31 -16.52 -32.24
C GLY A 443 -14.44 -16.43 -30.99
N ARG A 444 -14.35 -15.22 -30.42
CA ARG A 444 -13.46 -14.90 -29.29
C ARG A 444 -13.77 -15.70 -28.03
N GLU A 445 -15.03 -15.96 -27.73
CA GLU A 445 -15.41 -16.77 -26.56
C GLU A 445 -14.81 -18.17 -26.64
N ARG A 446 -14.95 -18.86 -27.79
CA ARG A 446 -14.31 -20.17 -28.00
C ARG A 446 -12.79 -20.06 -27.93
N GLN A 447 -12.20 -19.02 -28.49
CA GLN A 447 -10.75 -18.83 -28.43
C GLN A 447 -10.27 -18.78 -26.97
N PHE A 448 -10.85 -17.92 -26.14
CA PHE A 448 -10.46 -17.76 -24.74
C PHE A 448 -10.72 -19.02 -23.90
N MET A 449 -11.83 -19.72 -24.16
CA MET A 449 -12.07 -21.03 -23.56
C MET A 449 -10.94 -22.01 -23.92
N MET A 450 -10.60 -22.14 -25.21
CA MET A 450 -9.56 -23.08 -25.66
C MET A 450 -8.16 -22.72 -25.15
N GLU A 451 -7.83 -21.43 -25.05
CA GLU A 451 -6.56 -20.92 -24.52
C GLU A 451 -6.43 -21.17 -23.01
N SER A 452 -7.54 -21.04 -22.26
CA SER A 452 -7.58 -21.25 -20.81
C SER A 452 -7.95 -22.66 -20.37
N MET A 453 -8.14 -23.59 -21.32
CA MET A 453 -8.57 -24.97 -21.05
C MET A 453 -7.47 -25.76 -20.33
N VAL A 454 -7.79 -26.29 -19.16
CA VAL A 454 -6.94 -27.25 -18.45
C VAL A 454 -6.86 -28.54 -19.26
N LYS A 455 -5.65 -29.00 -19.56
CA LYS A 455 -5.44 -30.17 -20.42
C LYS A 455 -5.74 -31.49 -19.73
N GLY A 456 -5.64 -31.54 -18.41
CA GLY A 456 -5.97 -32.69 -17.59
C GLY A 456 -5.59 -32.45 -16.12
N PRO A 457 -5.55 -33.51 -15.30
CA PRO A 457 -5.29 -33.39 -13.87
C PRO A 457 -3.91 -32.77 -13.58
N ALA A 458 -3.82 -31.95 -12.53
CA ALA A 458 -2.55 -31.43 -12.05
C ALA A 458 -1.67 -32.57 -11.49
N ILE A 459 -0.37 -32.51 -11.79
CA ILE A 459 0.63 -33.46 -11.28
C ILE A 459 1.06 -33.18 -9.83
N THR A 460 0.77 -31.97 -9.34
CA THR A 460 1.00 -31.53 -7.96
C THR A 460 -0.32 -31.52 -7.19
N ASN A 461 -0.22 -31.61 -5.86
CA ASN A 461 -1.34 -31.26 -5.00
C ASN A 461 -1.62 -29.74 -5.08
N PRO A 462 -2.84 -29.27 -4.73
CA PRO A 462 -3.07 -27.85 -4.42
C PRO A 462 -2.05 -27.36 -3.39
N CYS A 463 -1.65 -26.09 -3.43
CA CYS A 463 -0.76 -25.49 -2.44
C CYS A 463 -1.26 -25.73 -1.00
N THR A 464 -0.35 -25.71 -0.02
CA THR A 464 -0.76 -25.87 1.39
C THR A 464 -1.27 -24.55 1.95
N MET A 465 -2.55 -24.51 2.33
CA MET A 465 -3.18 -23.29 2.85
C MET A 465 -2.59 -22.91 4.22
N PRO A 466 -2.20 -21.65 4.44
CA PRO A 466 -1.75 -21.18 5.75
C PRO A 466 -2.88 -21.25 6.80
N PRO A 467 -2.53 -21.37 8.10
CA PRO A 467 -3.53 -21.34 9.17
C PRO A 467 -4.25 -19.99 9.22
N PRO A 468 -5.45 -19.92 9.83
CA PRO A 468 -6.15 -18.65 10.04
C PRO A 468 -5.27 -17.66 10.81
N PHE A 469 -5.57 -16.37 10.67
CA PHE A 469 -4.96 -15.38 11.55
C PHE A 469 -5.44 -15.61 12.99
N ASP A 470 -4.51 -15.61 13.94
CA ASP A 470 -4.90 -15.33 15.33
C ASP A 470 -5.37 -13.87 15.43
N PRO A 471 -6.32 -13.55 16.35
CA PRO A 471 -6.89 -12.20 16.42
C PRO A 471 -5.86 -11.08 16.62
N PRO A 472 -4.81 -11.24 17.46
CA PRO A 472 -3.72 -10.27 17.54
C PRO A 472 -3.00 -10.03 16.21
N SER A 473 -2.57 -11.08 15.51
CA SER A 473 -1.87 -10.95 14.22
C SER A 473 -2.74 -10.31 13.14
N LEU A 474 -4.04 -10.64 13.09
CA LEU A 474 -4.97 -9.99 12.15
C LEU A 474 -5.05 -8.49 12.44
N HIS A 475 -5.24 -8.14 13.71
CA HIS A 475 -5.38 -6.76 14.13
C HIS A 475 -4.09 -5.95 13.91
N GLU A 476 -2.92 -6.55 14.12
CA GLU A 476 -1.63 -5.96 13.79
C GLU A 476 -1.47 -5.75 12.27
N ASN A 477 -1.85 -6.73 11.45
CA ASN A 477 -1.83 -6.60 9.99
C ASN A 477 -2.68 -5.42 9.51
N LEU A 478 -3.91 -5.31 10.01
CA LEU A 478 -4.84 -4.23 9.69
C LEU A 478 -4.29 -2.87 10.18
N ARG A 479 -3.81 -2.78 11.42
CA ARG A 479 -3.18 -1.56 11.96
C ARG A 479 -1.96 -1.13 11.16
N ARG A 480 -1.11 -2.07 10.73
CA ARG A 480 0.07 -1.77 9.92
C ARG A 480 -0.34 -1.11 8.60
N LYS A 481 -1.32 -1.66 7.89
CA LYS A 481 -1.81 -1.06 6.64
C LYS A 481 -2.37 0.35 6.86
N GLU A 482 -3.20 0.51 7.89
CA GLU A 482 -3.75 1.81 8.26
C GLU A 482 -2.65 2.83 8.59
N SER A 483 -1.63 2.43 9.35
CA SER A 483 -0.51 3.30 9.71
C SER A 483 0.30 3.79 8.50
N LEU A 484 0.43 2.97 7.46
CA LEU A 484 1.11 3.35 6.21
C LEU A 484 0.29 4.36 5.40
N ILE A 485 -1.04 4.22 5.39
CA ILE A 485 -1.94 5.22 4.78
C ILE A 485 -1.84 6.54 5.56
N GLN A 486 -1.91 6.48 6.90
CA GLN A 486 -1.76 7.65 7.76
C GLN A 486 -0.40 8.35 7.62
N GLN A 487 0.66 7.59 7.32
CA GLN A 487 1.97 8.14 7.02
C GLN A 487 1.94 8.98 5.74
N VAL A 488 1.37 8.47 4.64
CA VAL A 488 1.21 9.23 3.39
C VAL A 488 0.33 10.47 3.62
N ASP A 489 -0.75 10.33 4.38
CA ASP A 489 -1.60 11.45 4.78
C ASP A 489 -0.83 12.54 5.54
N SER A 490 0.08 12.13 6.44
CA SER A 490 0.94 13.06 7.14
C SER A 490 1.90 13.76 6.18
N TRP A 491 2.46 13.04 5.21
CA TRP A 491 3.32 13.62 4.19
C TRP A 491 2.54 14.65 3.38
N GLU A 492 1.35 14.32 2.88
CA GLU A 492 0.45 15.24 2.18
C GLU A 492 0.09 16.50 2.98
N LYS A 493 -0.16 16.35 4.29
CA LYS A 493 -0.44 17.48 5.19
C LYS A 493 0.80 18.33 5.46
N THR A 494 1.97 17.71 5.55
CA THR A 494 3.24 18.43 5.71
C THR A 494 3.75 19.05 4.41
N SER A 495 3.34 18.49 3.28
CA SER A 495 3.65 18.90 1.91
C SER A 495 2.61 19.82 1.29
N SER A 496 1.60 20.28 2.06
CA SER A 496 0.87 21.50 1.73
C SER A 496 1.90 22.59 1.43
N PHE A 497 2.12 22.82 0.14
CA PHE A 497 3.29 23.48 -0.44
C PHE A 497 3.82 24.63 0.43
N GLY A 498 4.90 24.37 1.17
CA GLY A 498 5.42 25.38 2.10
C GLY A 498 6.31 24.93 3.25
N ARG A 499 7.03 23.80 3.17
CA ARG A 499 8.05 23.46 4.20
C ARG A 499 9.46 23.38 3.61
N ALA A 500 10.37 24.09 4.27
CA ALA A 500 11.76 24.38 3.92
C ALA A 500 12.71 23.17 3.82
N GLU A 501 12.22 21.95 4.03
CA GLU A 501 13.06 20.79 4.39
C GLU A 501 13.50 19.96 3.17
N ILE A 502 12.87 20.14 2.01
CA ILE A 502 13.11 19.33 0.81
C ILE A 502 14.38 19.68 0.02
N ASN A 503 15.07 20.78 0.37
CA ASN A 503 16.32 21.19 -0.28
C ASN A 503 17.48 21.42 0.73
N ILE A 504 17.47 20.71 1.85
CA ILE A 504 18.54 20.78 2.84
C ILE A 504 19.42 19.53 2.70
N LYS A 505 20.69 19.72 2.33
CA LYS A 505 21.68 18.64 2.20
C LYS A 505 21.98 17.98 3.56
N PRO A 506 22.47 16.73 3.57
CA PRO A 506 23.01 16.10 4.79
C PRO A 506 23.99 17.01 5.53
N TRP A 507 23.98 16.95 6.86
CA TRP A 507 24.74 17.87 7.73
C TRP A 507 26.23 17.90 7.41
N GLU A 508 26.87 16.76 7.14
CA GLU A 508 28.31 16.72 6.84
C GLU A 508 28.65 17.54 5.59
N ILE A 509 27.84 17.42 4.54
CA ILE A 509 28.02 18.15 3.28
C ILE A 509 27.73 19.64 3.51
N LEU A 510 26.56 19.95 4.08
CA LEU A 510 26.13 21.33 4.27
C LEU A 510 27.05 22.09 5.23
N SER A 511 27.47 21.49 6.33
CA SER A 511 28.40 22.13 7.28
C SER A 511 29.76 22.42 6.64
N GLY A 512 30.23 21.57 5.71
CA GLY A 512 31.39 21.85 4.88
C GLY A 512 31.17 23.09 3.99
N GLU A 513 30.04 23.16 3.30
CA GLU A 513 29.68 24.31 2.45
C GLU A 513 29.50 25.61 3.25
N MET A 514 28.95 25.52 4.46
CA MET A 514 28.81 26.67 5.37
C MET A 514 30.17 27.16 5.87
N LYS A 515 31.10 26.25 6.22
CA LYS A 515 32.48 26.62 6.58
C LYS A 515 33.18 27.35 5.43
N GLU A 516 33.02 26.87 4.20
CA GLU A 516 33.55 27.58 3.02
C GLU A 516 32.83 28.90 2.76
N GLY A 517 31.51 28.96 2.97
CA GLY A 517 30.70 30.17 2.91
C GLY A 517 31.20 31.26 3.88
N ASN A 518 31.50 30.88 5.13
CA ASN A 518 31.98 31.79 6.16
C ASN A 518 33.33 32.42 5.80
N LYS A 519 34.19 31.69 5.06
CA LYS A 519 35.49 32.18 4.58
C LYS A 519 35.39 33.20 3.45
N ARG A 520 34.23 33.30 2.76
CA ARG A 520 34.07 34.21 1.60
C ARG A 520 34.21 35.68 1.99
N THR A 521 33.87 36.05 3.23
CA THR A 521 33.92 37.44 3.70
C THR A 521 34.22 37.48 5.19
N THR A 522 35.23 38.25 5.57
CA THR A 522 35.59 38.45 6.98
C THR A 522 34.45 39.14 7.72
N TRP A 523 34.27 38.82 9.01
CA TRP A 523 33.15 39.32 9.81
C TRP A 523 33.00 40.86 9.74
N LEU A 524 34.10 41.61 9.81
CA LEU A 524 34.12 43.07 9.69
C LEU A 524 33.57 43.60 8.36
N LYS A 525 33.66 42.81 7.28
CA LYS A 525 33.16 43.18 5.94
C LYS A 525 31.72 42.73 5.67
N ARG A 526 31.10 41.98 6.58
CA ARG A 526 29.70 41.55 6.46
C ARG A 526 28.75 42.72 6.67
N GLU A 527 27.54 42.59 6.12
CA GLU A 527 26.50 43.62 6.25
C GLU A 527 26.14 43.85 7.73
N PRO A 528 26.16 45.10 8.21
CA PRO A 528 26.04 45.42 9.64
C PRO A 528 24.59 45.41 10.15
N TYR A 529 23.73 44.54 9.59
CA TYR A 529 22.31 44.44 9.92
C TYR A 529 21.95 43.05 10.45
N ALA A 530 20.89 42.97 11.25
CA ALA A 530 20.23 41.71 11.56
C ALA A 530 19.47 41.18 10.36
N TYR A 531 19.63 39.90 10.05
CA TYR A 531 18.96 39.27 8.93
C TYR A 531 18.08 38.10 9.35
N TRP A 532 16.89 38.06 8.75
CA TRP A 532 16.01 36.90 8.78
C TRP A 532 15.30 36.73 7.44
N LYS A 533 15.22 35.50 6.97
CA LYS A 533 14.38 35.13 5.82
C LYS A 533 13.67 33.82 6.13
N GLY A 534 12.35 33.83 6.11
CA GLY A 534 11.55 32.66 6.50
C GLY A 534 10.07 32.83 6.22
N ASN A 535 9.28 31.78 6.47
CA ASN A 535 7.83 31.83 6.31
C ASN A 535 7.19 32.43 7.58
N PRO A 536 6.58 33.63 7.52
CA PRO A 536 5.91 34.25 8.66
C PRO A 536 4.55 33.63 8.97
N ASP A 537 3.92 32.94 8.00
CA ASP A 537 2.53 32.49 8.13
C ASP A 537 2.36 31.30 9.09
N VAL A 538 3.47 30.67 9.50
CA VAL A 538 3.48 29.46 10.35
C VAL A 538 3.34 29.74 11.85
N ALA A 539 3.55 30.97 12.32
CA ALA A 539 3.42 31.35 13.72
C ALA A 539 3.26 32.86 13.91
N ASP A 540 2.46 33.26 14.89
CA ASP A 540 2.20 34.68 15.13
C ASP A 540 3.43 35.46 15.58
N THR A 541 4.37 34.81 16.30
CA THR A 541 5.67 35.43 16.66
C THR A 541 6.50 35.82 15.43
N ARG A 542 6.42 35.04 14.33
CA ARG A 542 7.09 35.35 13.07
C ARG A 542 6.37 36.44 12.28
N LYS A 543 5.03 36.46 12.31
CA LYS A 543 4.26 37.58 11.75
C LYS A 543 4.60 38.88 12.48
N ASP A 544 4.77 38.81 13.79
CA ASP A 544 5.17 39.96 14.62
C ASP A 544 6.60 40.43 14.28
N LEU A 545 7.55 39.52 14.07
CA LEU A 545 8.91 39.87 13.62
C LEU A 545 8.93 40.66 12.30
N MET A 546 7.95 40.46 11.40
CA MET A 546 7.85 41.24 10.16
C MET A 546 7.67 42.74 10.41
N LYS A 547 7.15 43.15 11.58
CA LYS A 547 7.03 44.57 11.97
C LYS A 547 8.39 45.24 12.21
N CYS A 548 9.45 44.46 12.38
CA CYS A 548 10.81 44.98 12.51
C CYS A 548 11.46 45.31 11.17
N ASN A 549 10.76 45.12 10.05
CA ASN A 549 11.29 45.49 8.74
C ASN A 549 11.38 47.02 8.57
N VAL A 550 12.28 47.48 7.71
CA VAL A 550 12.52 48.91 7.47
C VAL A 550 11.29 49.60 6.88
N THR A 551 10.99 50.80 7.36
CA THR A 551 9.93 51.68 6.83
C THR A 551 10.50 53.07 6.56
N HIS A 552 9.74 53.94 5.86
CA HIS A 552 10.15 55.33 5.64
C HIS A 552 10.33 56.14 6.93
N GLN A 553 9.76 55.69 8.05
CA GLN A 553 9.78 56.41 9.33
C GLN A 553 10.72 55.77 10.37
N GLN A 554 11.10 54.50 10.21
CA GLN A 554 11.78 53.74 11.24
C GLN A 554 12.67 52.65 10.62
N ASP A 555 13.96 52.63 10.99
CA ASP A 555 14.87 51.50 10.78
C ASP A 555 15.25 50.87 12.12
N TRP A 556 15.02 49.56 12.22
CA TRP A 556 15.37 48.72 13.38
C TRP A 556 16.74 48.06 13.25
N ASN A 557 17.52 48.41 12.22
CA ASN A 557 18.75 47.74 11.81
C ASN A 557 18.53 46.26 11.49
N ALA A 558 17.34 45.93 10.99
CA ALA A 558 16.94 44.57 10.63
C ALA A 558 16.47 44.49 9.17
N ARG A 559 16.75 43.37 8.52
CA ARG A 559 16.39 43.03 7.15
C ARG A 559 15.62 41.71 7.21
N ILE A 560 14.29 41.82 7.27
CA ILE A 560 13.37 40.72 7.53
C ILE A 560 12.57 40.45 6.24
N TYR A 561 12.75 39.27 5.66
CA TYR A 561 12.15 38.91 4.37
C TYR A 561 11.21 37.71 4.48
N LYS A 562 10.05 37.81 3.82
CA LYS A 562 9.18 36.65 3.63
C LYS A 562 9.81 35.71 2.60
N GLN A 563 10.01 34.46 3.00
CA GLN A 563 10.41 33.39 2.11
C GLN A 563 9.17 32.77 1.46
N ASP A 564 9.04 32.95 0.15
CA ASP A 564 8.02 32.28 -0.66
C ASP A 564 8.59 30.96 -1.19
N TRP A 565 8.22 29.85 -0.54
CA TRP A 565 8.68 28.52 -0.92
C TRP A 565 8.11 28.02 -2.26
N ILE A 566 6.97 28.56 -2.70
CA ILE A 566 6.37 28.22 -4.00
C ILE A 566 7.23 28.82 -5.11
N LYS A 567 7.67 30.07 -4.94
CA LYS A 567 8.57 30.73 -5.88
C LYS A 567 9.95 30.06 -5.91
N GLU A 568 10.55 29.79 -4.75
CA GLU A 568 11.88 29.14 -4.68
C GLU A 568 11.88 27.76 -5.34
N SER A 569 10.84 26.95 -5.13
CA SER A 569 10.73 25.62 -5.73
C SER A 569 10.73 25.71 -7.28
N LYS A 570 10.05 26.71 -7.85
CA LYS A 570 10.05 26.94 -9.31
C LYS A 570 11.39 27.43 -9.85
N GLU A 571 12.14 28.17 -9.03
CA GLU A 571 13.43 28.77 -9.40
C GLU A 571 14.64 27.88 -9.07
N GLY A 572 14.40 26.68 -8.54
CA GLY A 572 15.44 25.70 -8.18
C GLY A 572 16.21 26.08 -6.91
N TYR A 573 15.55 26.73 -5.95
CA TYR A 573 16.07 27.11 -4.63
C TYR A 573 17.33 27.98 -4.65
N LYS A 574 17.60 28.67 -5.75
CA LYS A 574 18.81 29.49 -5.95
C LYS A 574 18.97 30.60 -4.91
N GLN A 575 17.87 31.06 -4.31
CA GLN A 575 17.83 32.18 -3.37
C GLN A 575 17.60 31.71 -1.92
N SER A 576 17.56 30.40 -1.68
CA SER A 576 17.35 29.77 -0.36
C SER A 576 18.53 28.88 0.07
N ASP A 577 19.65 28.90 -0.65
CA ASP A 577 20.90 28.26 -0.24
C ASP A 577 21.38 28.81 1.10
N LEU A 578 21.49 27.95 2.12
CA LEU A 578 21.82 28.36 3.48
C LEU A 578 23.27 28.86 3.59
N ALA A 579 24.20 28.28 2.84
CA ALA A 579 25.61 28.68 2.86
C ALA A 579 25.82 30.10 2.28
N SER A 580 25.01 30.51 1.31
CA SER A 580 25.04 31.87 0.75
C SER A 580 24.51 32.96 1.70
N GLN A 581 23.80 32.60 2.76
CA GLN A 581 23.10 33.54 3.63
C GLN A 581 23.90 34.01 4.85
N CYS A 582 25.18 33.63 4.96
CA CYS A 582 26.09 34.01 6.06
C CYS A 582 26.84 35.33 5.78
N ILE A 583 26.24 36.26 5.03
CA ILE A 583 26.85 37.55 4.63
C ILE A 583 26.52 38.73 5.56
N HIS A 584 25.68 38.50 6.57
CA HIS A 584 25.29 39.50 7.56
C HIS A 584 26.05 39.28 8.87
N ARG A 585 26.31 40.34 9.64
CA ARG A 585 26.97 40.22 10.95
C ARG A 585 26.08 39.53 12.00
N TYR A 586 24.76 39.69 11.87
CA TYR A 586 23.79 39.16 12.84
C TYR A 586 22.70 38.34 12.15
N LYS A 587 22.35 37.19 12.72
CA LYS A 587 21.28 36.31 12.21
C LYS A 587 20.24 36.10 13.29
N VAL A 588 18.96 36.33 12.95
CA VAL A 588 17.87 36.15 13.90
C VAL A 588 17.41 34.70 13.87
N TYR A 589 17.34 34.07 15.03
CA TYR A 589 16.61 32.83 15.24
C TYR A 589 15.29 33.13 15.94
N ILE A 590 14.20 32.58 15.40
CA ILE A 590 12.86 32.68 15.95
C ILE A 590 12.10 31.39 15.64
N GLU A 591 11.36 30.89 16.62
CA GLU A 591 10.59 29.65 16.50
C GLU A 591 9.43 29.78 15.51
N GLY A 592 8.96 28.65 15.01
CA GLY A 592 7.77 28.56 14.17
C GLY A 592 6.57 28.17 15.03
N SER A 593 5.74 27.25 14.53
CA SER A 593 4.70 26.60 15.34
C SER A 593 5.30 25.73 16.47
N ALA A 594 6.56 25.33 16.33
CA ALA A 594 7.37 24.62 17.30
C ALA A 594 8.86 25.02 17.14
N TRP A 595 9.79 24.21 17.68
CA TRP A 595 11.23 24.35 17.44
C TRP A 595 11.55 24.41 15.93
N SER A 596 12.55 25.20 15.55
CA SER A 596 12.91 25.38 14.14
C SER A 596 14.26 24.76 13.81
N VAL A 597 14.28 23.89 12.79
CA VAL A 597 15.50 23.24 12.27
C VAL A 597 16.59 24.21 11.81
N SER A 598 16.26 25.50 11.62
CA SER A 598 17.21 26.52 11.17
C SER A 598 18.26 26.87 12.23
N GLN A 599 18.03 26.55 13.51
CA GLN A 599 18.89 26.98 14.62
C GLN A 599 20.34 26.57 14.45
N LYS A 600 20.59 25.29 14.13
CA LYS A 600 21.95 24.75 13.94
C LYS A 600 22.67 25.39 12.75
N TYR A 601 21.95 25.74 11.69
CA TYR A 601 22.53 26.41 10.52
C TYR A 601 22.85 27.88 10.83
N ILE A 602 21.96 28.57 11.54
CA ILE A 602 22.19 29.95 11.97
C ILE A 602 23.44 30.03 12.86
N LEU A 603 23.58 29.11 13.81
CA LEU A 603 24.76 29.04 14.68
C LEU A 603 26.04 28.70 13.90
N ALA A 604 25.94 27.99 12.77
CA ALA A 604 27.08 27.65 11.93
C ALA A 604 27.52 28.78 10.97
N CYS A 605 26.83 29.93 10.92
CA CYS A 605 27.11 31.01 9.97
C CYS A 605 28.23 32.00 10.41
N ASP A 606 29.01 31.73 11.47
CA ASP A 606 29.97 32.67 12.10
C ASP A 606 29.41 34.10 12.27
N SER A 607 28.09 34.20 12.44
CA SER A 607 27.34 35.44 12.63
C SER A 607 26.86 35.46 14.06
N VAL A 608 26.76 36.63 14.67
CA VAL A 608 26.19 36.74 16.00
C VAL A 608 24.73 36.31 15.93
N THR A 609 24.40 35.23 16.64
CA THR A 609 23.04 34.70 16.64
C THR A 609 22.19 35.51 17.60
N LEU A 610 21.19 36.22 17.08
CA LEU A 610 20.19 36.93 17.87
C LEU A 610 19.03 35.96 18.11
N LEU A 611 18.93 35.42 19.32
CA LEU A 611 18.02 34.33 19.63
C LEU A 611 16.81 34.88 20.38
N VAL A 612 15.66 34.86 19.71
CA VAL A 612 14.38 35.18 20.34
C VAL A 612 14.03 34.05 21.30
N ASN A 613 13.79 34.40 22.58
CA ASN A 613 13.72 33.45 23.70
C ASN A 613 12.91 32.19 23.34
N PRO A 614 13.53 31.00 23.30
CA PRO A 614 12.91 29.81 22.74
C PRO A 614 12.01 29.14 23.78
N HIS A 615 10.84 28.66 23.36
CA HIS A 615 9.94 27.87 24.20
C HIS A 615 10.22 26.37 24.11
N TYR A 616 10.88 25.93 23.03
CA TYR A 616 11.17 24.53 22.77
C TYR A 616 12.68 24.25 22.83
N TYR A 617 13.02 23.01 23.21
CA TYR A 617 14.41 22.55 23.28
C TYR A 617 14.69 21.49 22.21
N ASP A 618 15.72 21.71 21.39
CA ASP A 618 16.38 20.67 20.59
C ASP A 618 17.54 20.03 21.40
N PHE A 619 18.05 18.87 20.99
CA PHE A 619 18.99 18.05 21.78
C PHE A 619 20.27 18.80 22.20
N PHE A 620 20.70 19.82 21.45
CA PHE A 620 21.88 20.64 21.75
C PHE A 620 21.55 21.99 22.41
N THR A 621 20.30 22.45 22.35
CA THR A 621 19.92 23.82 22.76
C THR A 621 20.11 24.06 24.25
N ARG A 622 19.97 23.02 25.08
CA ARG A 622 20.19 23.10 26.53
C ARG A 622 21.65 23.38 26.90
N GLY A 623 22.59 23.17 25.97
CA GLY A 623 24.00 23.52 26.15
C GLY A 623 24.34 24.96 25.75
N LEU A 624 23.40 25.70 25.15
CA LEU A 624 23.66 27.07 24.72
C LEU A 624 23.58 28.03 25.90
N VAL A 625 24.61 28.85 26.04
CA VAL A 625 24.75 29.86 27.09
C VAL A 625 24.55 31.26 26.49
N PRO A 626 23.60 32.07 27.01
CA PRO A 626 23.42 33.46 26.61
C PRO A 626 24.72 34.25 26.76
N MET A 627 24.95 35.20 25.84
CA MET A 627 26.17 36.02 25.76
C MET A 627 27.47 35.27 25.47
N GLN A 628 27.45 33.94 25.35
CA GLN A 628 28.57 33.13 24.87
C GLN A 628 28.30 32.54 23.49
N HIS A 629 27.11 31.96 23.29
CA HIS A 629 26.74 31.31 22.02
C HIS A 629 25.76 32.16 21.20
N TYR A 630 24.99 33.02 21.86
CA TYR A 630 23.97 33.86 21.23
C TYR A 630 23.65 35.09 22.08
N TRP A 631 23.09 36.12 21.45
CA TRP A 631 22.54 37.30 22.11
C TRP A 631 21.04 37.10 22.36
N PRO A 632 20.54 37.19 23.61
CA PRO A 632 19.12 36.98 23.90
C PRO A 632 18.26 38.16 23.42
N ILE A 633 17.17 37.85 22.73
CA ILE A 633 16.18 38.84 22.27
C ILE A 633 14.86 38.63 23.03
N LYS A 634 14.31 39.73 23.55
CA LYS A 634 13.04 39.73 24.27
C LYS A 634 11.87 39.50 23.31
N GLU A 635 10.99 38.54 23.63
CA GLU A 635 9.83 38.18 22.81
C GLU A 635 8.78 39.29 22.77
N ASP A 636 8.59 40.05 23.85
CA ASP A 636 7.60 41.13 23.96
C ASP A 636 8.07 42.47 23.39
N ASP A 637 9.37 42.65 23.14
CA ASP A 637 9.96 43.88 22.59
C ASP A 637 11.06 43.59 21.54
N LYS A 638 10.75 42.67 20.61
CA LYS A 638 11.73 42.10 19.65
C LYS A 638 12.47 43.17 18.86
N CYS A 639 11.76 44.14 18.27
CA CYS A 639 12.38 45.08 17.35
C CYS A 639 13.37 46.03 18.04
N ARG A 640 13.04 46.54 19.23
CA ARG A 640 13.96 47.37 20.02
C ARG A 640 15.13 46.55 20.55
N SER A 641 14.85 45.33 21.02
CA SER A 641 15.90 44.42 21.50
C SER A 641 16.89 44.02 20.40
N ILE A 642 16.40 43.79 19.17
CA ILE A 642 17.25 43.53 17.99
C ILE A 642 18.06 44.78 17.65
N LYS A 643 17.42 45.95 17.58
CA LYS A 643 18.09 47.21 17.25
C LYS A 643 19.24 47.50 18.22
N PHE A 644 18.99 47.37 19.52
CA PHE A 644 20.00 47.55 20.56
C PHE A 644 21.18 46.60 20.38
N ALA A 645 20.92 45.30 20.17
CA ALA A 645 21.97 44.30 19.97
C ALA A 645 22.84 44.62 18.75
N VAL A 646 22.23 45.03 17.64
CA VAL A 646 22.94 45.38 16.40
C VAL A 646 23.75 46.68 16.57
N GLU A 647 23.19 47.71 17.18
CA GLU A 647 23.90 48.98 17.44
C GLU A 647 25.10 48.78 18.38
N TRP A 648 24.90 48.01 19.44
CA TRP A 648 25.96 47.68 20.38
C TRP A 648 27.08 46.89 19.70
N GLY A 649 26.76 45.81 18.98
CA GLY A 649 27.78 44.99 18.32
C GLY A 649 28.53 45.73 17.21
N ASN A 650 27.87 46.67 16.53
CA ASN A 650 28.51 47.46 15.48
C ASN A 650 29.43 48.55 16.04
N THR A 651 29.23 48.97 17.29
CA THR A 651 30.08 49.97 17.97
C THR A 651 31.21 49.34 18.78
N HIS A 652 31.10 48.05 19.14
CA HIS A 652 32.08 47.31 19.95
C HIS A 652 32.78 46.19 19.17
N GLN A 653 33.26 46.49 17.95
CA GLN A 653 33.81 45.49 17.02
C GLN A 653 35.13 44.83 17.48
N ASN A 654 35.85 45.44 18.42
CA ASN A 654 37.13 44.96 18.94
C ASN A 654 37.00 44.12 20.22
N GLU A 655 35.81 44.07 20.80
CA GLU A 655 35.53 43.15 21.90
C GLU A 655 35.27 41.78 21.27
N HIS A 656 36.23 40.85 21.39
CA HIS A 656 36.16 39.46 20.89
C HIS A 656 35.08 38.63 21.60
N ILE A 657 33.83 39.11 21.64
CA ILE A 657 32.79 38.52 22.48
C ILE A 657 32.00 37.43 21.73
N PHE A 658 32.12 37.32 20.39
CA PHE A 658 31.28 36.39 19.60
C PHE A 658 31.94 35.73 18.38
N LEU A 659 33.27 35.56 18.34
CA LEU A 659 33.97 34.81 17.28
C LEU A 659 34.56 33.49 17.80
#